data_AF-A0AAE0FCS1-F1
#
_entry.id   AF-A0AAE0FCS1-F1
#
_cell.length_a   1.000
_cell.length_b   1.000
_cell.length_c   1.000
_cell.angle_alpha   90.00
_cell.angle_beta   90.00
_cell.angle_gamma   90.00
#
_symmetry.space_group_name_H-M   'P 1'
#
loop_
_entity.id
_entity.type
_entity.pdbx_description
1 polymer ?
#
loop_
_entity_poly.entity_id
_entity_poly.type
_entity_poly.pdbx_seq_one_letter_code
_entity_poly.pdbx_strand_id
1 'polypeptide(L)'
;MLFWVSRITRNYWIPPYSDQDVLRSVLNLTDEMLGTPFNMNVNAAAFFTPYPEDRVFGTGVDTYAHWWFTMGLANPIYTVARILQTLVHAVTSAKMARVPTRIAVICPAWQDWTRQEGVFRLMQLARHRFKFLAPQSALGYLDKSTGARFDVDVLLIQNTKAARKFLVTKAHLDKLRSNFKGRISVDPMYSENWHIQYDEACRRTRLRTPGVVEMPKKLSALKDALKGTAALQWKMKTKLAGWRKQRNVPNVHVTVDARVGVADAAEYCRVLERACAGTARLYLDRNVGVGALVCQQRYFDLLVNEREHSAALFEEVEVSPAVLIRDLEVKFNRAMLGTVAKFVKSGVFGTAYALLKDKDDELSKYKPVQPNNQAPLTPLQIVAGRAIEFVVSKAGNSMTLGGTQRLKHAVAEFNAKAKQARGVYAFTFDMKDQCSNLEHRLTERAIRVMTAVAFEGETSLLATVPGLEGGAMVHEGCAKSDCGKLVRQTRGVGMGGRDSPGAASCGCAFGEREFMQSLGADRQFIHFWRQADDTLALVWTLTGMRREWRRLRRRLRGYRGECYAEGMRVLMAGVPGSDADLRSAVEYCGMEIRVENKRVAIRQLMQTVRSAGVWQWKTPCVLFRSCTGCQPARRVARQQH
;
A
#
# COMPACT_ATOMS: atom_id res chain seq x y z
N MET A 1 9.94 -20.73 -25.45
CA MET A 1 9.91 -21.84 -24.46
C MET A 1 10.52 -21.47 -23.10
N LEU A 2 11.85 -21.33 -22.94
CA LEU A 2 12.49 -21.18 -21.61
C LEU A 2 11.94 -20.06 -20.70
N PHE A 3 11.53 -18.93 -21.27
CA PHE A 3 10.88 -17.83 -20.53
C PHE A 3 9.55 -18.25 -19.86
N TRP A 4 8.78 -19.12 -20.50
CA TRP A 4 7.52 -19.67 -19.96
C TRP A 4 7.77 -20.64 -18.82
N VAL A 5 8.74 -21.56 -19.00
CA VAL A 5 9.13 -22.54 -17.98
C VAL A 5 9.52 -21.84 -16.65
N SER A 6 10.26 -20.73 -16.70
CA SER A 6 10.68 -20.03 -15.47
C SER A 6 9.54 -19.33 -14.70
N ARG A 7 8.43 -18.98 -15.36
CA ARG A 7 7.24 -18.40 -14.70
C ARG A 7 6.34 -19.46 -14.07
N ILE A 8 6.16 -20.60 -14.74
CA ILE A 8 5.26 -21.68 -14.28
C ILE A 8 5.90 -22.45 -13.10
N THR A 9 7.22 -22.66 -13.13
CA THR A 9 7.91 -23.66 -12.28
C THR A 9 7.91 -23.42 -10.77
N ARG A 10 7.67 -22.20 -10.26
CA ARG A 10 7.92 -21.91 -8.82
C ARG A 10 6.73 -22.12 -7.88
N ASN A 11 5.49 -22.11 -8.35
CA ASN A 11 4.30 -22.26 -7.47
C ASN A 11 3.05 -22.91 -8.13
N TYR A 12 3.12 -23.36 -9.39
CA TYR A 12 2.03 -24.16 -9.98
C TYR A 12 2.25 -25.65 -9.68
N TRP A 13 1.52 -26.15 -8.70
CA TRP A 13 1.48 -27.58 -8.39
C TRP A 13 0.35 -28.22 -9.18
N ILE A 14 0.63 -29.24 -10.00
CA ILE A 14 -0.36 -29.84 -10.89
C ILE A 14 -0.99 -31.07 -10.20
N PRO A 15 -2.31 -31.08 -9.93
CA PRO A 15 -3.01 -32.28 -9.45
C PRO A 15 -2.87 -33.42 -10.47
N PRO A 16 -2.67 -34.69 -10.05
CA PRO A 16 -2.59 -35.81 -10.98
C PRO A 16 -3.78 -35.85 -11.94
N TYR A 17 -3.54 -36.00 -13.25
CA TYR A 17 -4.62 -35.98 -14.23
C TYR A 17 -5.71 -37.01 -13.93
N SER A 18 -5.35 -38.21 -13.47
CA SER A 18 -6.30 -39.22 -13.00
C SER A 18 -7.20 -38.76 -11.83
N ASP A 19 -6.64 -38.03 -10.86
CA ASP A 19 -7.42 -37.45 -9.76
C ASP A 19 -8.35 -36.33 -10.27
N GLN A 20 -7.91 -35.55 -11.24
CA GLN A 20 -8.74 -34.54 -11.91
C GLN A 20 -9.86 -35.19 -12.72
N ASP A 21 -9.60 -36.28 -13.45
CA ASP A 21 -10.57 -37.00 -14.27
C ASP A 21 -11.66 -37.65 -13.41
N VAL A 22 -11.30 -38.19 -12.25
CA VAL A 22 -12.26 -38.67 -11.25
C VAL A 22 -13.15 -37.52 -10.77
N LEU A 23 -12.59 -36.35 -10.44
CA LEU A 23 -13.37 -35.18 -10.03
C LEU A 23 -14.28 -34.66 -11.16
N ARG A 24 -13.77 -34.58 -12.39
CA ARG A 24 -14.52 -34.18 -13.60
C ARG A 24 -15.70 -35.12 -13.85
N SER A 25 -15.45 -36.43 -13.83
CA SER A 25 -16.46 -37.48 -14.00
C SER A 25 -17.53 -37.45 -12.90
N VAL A 26 -17.13 -37.34 -11.63
CA VAL A 26 -18.08 -37.40 -10.50
C VAL A 26 -18.90 -36.12 -10.33
N LEU A 27 -18.29 -34.96 -10.53
CA LEU A 27 -18.93 -33.66 -10.30
C LEU A 27 -19.49 -33.03 -11.58
N ASN A 28 -19.36 -33.71 -12.72
CA ASN A 28 -19.71 -33.25 -14.06
C ASN A 28 -19.05 -31.90 -14.42
N LEU A 29 -17.72 -31.83 -14.33
CA LEU A 29 -16.93 -30.63 -14.64
C LEU A 29 -16.31 -30.75 -16.03
N THR A 30 -16.58 -29.76 -16.88
CA THR A 30 -16.11 -29.69 -18.27
C THR A 30 -14.83 -28.88 -18.39
N ASP A 31 -14.69 -27.79 -17.64
CA ASP A 31 -13.72 -26.73 -17.92
C ASP A 31 -12.61 -26.65 -16.86
N GLU A 32 -11.47 -26.02 -17.19
CA GLU A 32 -10.40 -25.72 -16.24
C GLU A 32 -10.24 -24.21 -16.04
N MET A 33 -10.61 -23.70 -14.86
CA MET A 33 -10.67 -22.25 -14.60
C MET A 33 -9.27 -21.61 -14.46
N LEU A 34 -8.26 -22.38 -14.07
CA LEU A 34 -6.91 -21.88 -13.77
C LEU A 34 -5.85 -22.82 -14.34
N GLY A 35 -5.94 -23.01 -15.66
CA GLY A 35 -4.98 -23.77 -16.45
C GLY A 35 -4.01 -22.86 -17.21
N THR A 36 -3.06 -23.50 -17.87
CA THR A 36 -2.13 -22.95 -18.87
C THR A 36 -1.97 -24.01 -19.98
N PRO A 37 -1.46 -23.64 -21.16
CA PRO A 37 -1.21 -24.61 -22.25
C PRO A 37 -0.28 -25.77 -21.85
N PHE A 38 0.48 -25.61 -20.76
CA PHE A 38 1.45 -26.57 -20.25
C PHE A 38 0.99 -27.31 -18.98
N ASN A 39 -0.24 -27.14 -18.52
CA ASN A 39 -0.74 -27.92 -17.38
C ASN A 39 -2.25 -28.21 -17.39
N MET A 40 -3.00 -27.72 -18.38
CA MET A 40 -4.40 -28.10 -18.57
C MET A 40 -4.53 -29.63 -18.65
N ASN A 41 -5.62 -30.17 -18.11
CA ASN A 41 -6.01 -31.54 -18.39
C ASN A 41 -6.55 -31.63 -19.83
N VAL A 42 -6.04 -32.58 -20.63
CA VAL A 42 -6.48 -32.81 -22.01
C VAL A 42 -7.97 -33.21 -22.14
N ASN A 43 -8.57 -33.69 -21.06
CA ASN A 43 -10.00 -34.00 -20.96
C ASN A 43 -10.86 -32.77 -20.60
N ALA A 44 -10.27 -31.57 -20.50
CA ALA A 44 -11.00 -30.32 -20.35
C ALA A 44 -11.57 -29.85 -21.70
N ALA A 45 -12.86 -29.52 -21.75
CA ALA A 45 -13.48 -28.95 -22.95
C ALA A 45 -12.96 -27.54 -23.28
N ALA A 46 -12.59 -26.78 -22.24
CA ALA A 46 -11.94 -25.49 -22.34
C ALA A 46 -11.05 -25.26 -21.10
N PHE A 47 -10.04 -24.40 -21.23
CA PHE A 47 -9.30 -23.86 -20.09
C PHE A 47 -9.28 -22.34 -20.10
N PHE A 48 -9.04 -21.76 -18.92
CA PHE A 48 -8.91 -20.34 -18.67
C PHE A 48 -7.60 -20.05 -17.95
N THR A 49 -6.98 -18.93 -18.31
CA THR A 49 -5.63 -18.54 -17.86
C THR A 49 -5.56 -17.05 -17.49
N PRO A 50 -4.79 -16.66 -16.46
CA PRO A 50 -4.55 -15.27 -16.13
C PRO A 50 -3.56 -14.56 -17.09
N TYR A 51 -3.04 -15.24 -18.11
CA TYR A 51 -2.03 -14.70 -19.04
C TYR A 51 -2.64 -14.40 -20.42
N PRO A 52 -2.80 -13.12 -20.83
CA PRO A 52 -3.35 -12.75 -22.13
C PRO A 52 -2.60 -13.34 -23.33
N GLU A 53 -1.31 -13.66 -23.16
CA GLU A 53 -0.45 -14.24 -24.18
C GLU A 53 -0.85 -15.67 -24.57
N ASP A 54 -1.51 -16.41 -23.68
CA ASP A 54 -1.98 -17.77 -23.93
C ASP A 54 -3.17 -17.83 -24.92
N ARG A 55 -3.78 -16.69 -25.29
CA ARG A 55 -4.95 -16.61 -26.20
C ARG A 55 -4.76 -17.42 -27.49
N VAL A 56 -3.52 -17.52 -27.98
CA VAL A 56 -3.15 -18.27 -29.19
C VAL A 56 -3.44 -19.78 -29.10
N PHE A 57 -3.67 -20.31 -27.90
CA PHE A 57 -4.03 -21.71 -27.65
C PHE A 57 -5.55 -21.94 -27.47
N GLY A 58 -6.40 -20.98 -27.88
CA GLY A 58 -7.87 -21.12 -27.86
C GLY A 58 -8.53 -20.94 -26.48
N THR A 59 -7.77 -20.48 -25.49
CA THR A 59 -8.21 -20.29 -24.09
C THR A 59 -9.00 -19.01 -23.85
N GLY A 60 -9.87 -19.03 -22.83
CA GLY A 60 -10.36 -17.81 -22.21
C GLY A 60 -9.25 -17.12 -21.40
N VAL A 61 -8.86 -15.90 -21.80
CA VAL A 61 -7.81 -15.14 -21.11
C VAL A 61 -8.36 -14.16 -20.08
N ASP A 62 -7.51 -13.82 -19.11
CA ASP A 62 -7.87 -13.10 -17.90
C ASP A 62 -9.05 -13.77 -17.18
N THR A 63 -8.77 -14.94 -16.62
CA THR A 63 -9.71 -15.73 -15.81
C THR A 63 -10.58 -14.89 -14.86
N TYR A 64 -10.05 -13.80 -14.28
CA TYR A 64 -10.74 -13.00 -13.28
C TYR A 64 -11.53 -11.82 -13.85
N ALA A 65 -11.35 -11.47 -15.13
CA ALA A 65 -12.19 -10.49 -15.82
C ALA A 65 -13.57 -11.04 -16.22
N HIS A 66 -13.74 -12.36 -16.26
CA HIS A 66 -14.94 -13.03 -16.76
C HIS A 66 -15.64 -13.87 -15.68
N TRP A 67 -16.98 -13.83 -15.66
CA TRP A 67 -17.77 -14.68 -14.76
C TRP A 67 -17.70 -16.15 -15.20
N TRP A 68 -17.43 -17.05 -14.25
CA TRP A 68 -17.36 -18.49 -14.50
C TRP A 68 -18.75 -19.12 -14.55
N PHE A 69 -19.51 -18.87 -15.63
CA PHE A 69 -20.88 -19.40 -15.83
C PHE A 69 -20.88 -20.84 -16.38
N THR A 70 -20.12 -21.73 -15.74
CA THR A 70 -19.81 -23.07 -16.27
C THR A 70 -19.67 -24.13 -15.16
N MET A 71 -19.28 -25.34 -15.55
CA MET A 71 -18.95 -26.48 -14.68
C MET A 71 -17.42 -26.68 -14.67
N GLY A 72 -16.71 -26.09 -13.72
CA GLY A 72 -15.25 -25.92 -13.76
C GLY A 72 -14.46 -26.59 -12.64
N LEU A 73 -13.21 -26.95 -12.92
CA LEU A 73 -12.18 -27.27 -11.92
C LEU A 73 -11.17 -26.10 -11.82
N ALA A 74 -10.82 -25.69 -10.62
CA ALA A 74 -9.87 -24.61 -10.37
C ALA A 74 -8.73 -25.06 -9.43
N ASN A 75 -7.49 -24.83 -9.82
CA ASN A 75 -6.32 -25.11 -9.00
C ASN A 75 -5.42 -23.84 -8.97
N PRO A 76 -5.66 -22.91 -8.04
CA PRO A 76 -4.95 -21.64 -7.99
C PRO A 76 -3.47 -21.78 -7.60
N ILE A 77 -2.69 -20.74 -7.90
CA ILE A 77 -1.34 -20.57 -7.32
C ILE A 77 -1.44 -20.58 -5.79
N TYR A 78 -0.63 -21.41 -5.12
CA TYR A 78 -0.69 -21.61 -3.67
C TYR A 78 -0.12 -20.42 -2.88
N THR A 79 -0.93 -19.37 -2.80
CA THR A 79 -0.77 -18.22 -1.91
C THR A 79 -2.14 -17.88 -1.33
N VAL A 80 -2.19 -17.46 -0.06
CA VAL A 80 -3.47 -17.11 0.62
C VAL A 80 -4.28 -16.09 -0.18
N ALA A 81 -3.61 -15.08 -0.77
CA ALA A 81 -4.25 -14.05 -1.56
C ALA A 81 -4.91 -14.59 -2.85
N ARG A 82 -4.22 -15.48 -3.61
CA ARG A 82 -4.79 -16.05 -4.84
C ARG A 82 -5.88 -17.07 -4.54
N ILE A 83 -5.73 -17.92 -3.52
CA ILE A 83 -6.79 -18.84 -3.09
C ILE A 83 -8.05 -18.06 -2.71
N LEU A 84 -7.93 -16.99 -1.91
CA LEU A 84 -9.06 -16.15 -1.54
C LEU A 84 -9.70 -15.47 -2.77
N GLN A 85 -8.90 -14.97 -3.71
CA GLN A 85 -9.40 -14.38 -4.96
C GLN A 85 -10.21 -15.41 -5.78
N THR A 86 -9.70 -16.65 -5.93
CA THR A 86 -10.40 -17.77 -6.57
C THR A 86 -11.74 -18.07 -5.91
N LEU A 87 -11.78 -18.19 -4.58
CA LEU A 87 -13.01 -18.50 -3.84
C LEU A 87 -14.06 -17.38 -3.98
N VAL A 88 -13.66 -16.12 -3.80
CA VAL A 88 -14.56 -14.97 -3.95
C VAL A 88 -15.11 -14.89 -5.39
N HIS A 89 -14.26 -15.09 -6.40
CA HIS A 89 -14.67 -15.04 -7.79
C HIS A 89 -15.60 -16.19 -8.18
N ALA A 90 -15.33 -17.41 -7.72
CA ALA A 90 -16.20 -18.57 -7.92
C ALA A 90 -17.56 -18.41 -7.25
N VAL A 91 -17.61 -17.97 -5.98
CA VAL A 91 -18.87 -17.71 -5.25
C VAL A 91 -19.68 -16.62 -5.95
N THR A 92 -19.04 -15.54 -6.37
CA THR A 92 -19.72 -14.43 -7.06
C THR A 92 -20.22 -14.86 -8.44
N SER A 93 -19.42 -15.61 -9.21
CA SER A 93 -19.84 -16.21 -10.48
C SER A 93 -21.05 -17.11 -10.31
N ALA A 94 -21.04 -18.01 -9.33
CA ALA A 94 -22.19 -18.89 -9.04
C ALA A 94 -23.43 -18.10 -8.61
N LYS A 95 -23.30 -17.04 -7.79
CA LYS A 95 -24.39 -16.14 -7.40
C LYS A 95 -24.99 -15.38 -8.59
N MET A 96 -24.16 -14.96 -9.55
CA MET A 96 -24.60 -14.20 -10.73
C MET A 96 -25.13 -15.09 -11.86
N ALA A 97 -24.74 -16.37 -11.89
CA ALA A 97 -25.08 -17.30 -12.95
C ALA A 97 -26.59 -17.61 -13.02
N ARG A 98 -27.18 -17.36 -14.19
CA ARG A 98 -28.56 -17.79 -14.52
C ARG A 98 -28.65 -19.22 -15.04
N VAL A 99 -27.51 -19.84 -15.36
CA VAL A 99 -27.37 -21.24 -15.79
C VAL A 99 -26.88 -22.11 -14.61
N PRO A 100 -26.97 -23.45 -14.69
CA PRO A 100 -26.24 -24.32 -13.77
C PRO A 100 -24.75 -23.95 -13.74
N THR A 101 -24.22 -23.63 -12.55
CA THR A 101 -22.81 -23.29 -12.37
C THR A 101 -22.27 -23.96 -11.12
N ARG A 102 -21.14 -24.66 -11.29
CA ARG A 102 -20.43 -25.43 -10.26
C ARG A 102 -18.94 -25.30 -10.48
N ILE A 103 -18.20 -24.94 -9.44
CA ILE A 103 -16.75 -24.86 -9.46
C ILE A 103 -16.21 -25.73 -8.32
N ALA A 104 -15.37 -26.69 -8.65
CA ALA A 104 -14.54 -27.39 -7.67
C ALA A 104 -13.19 -26.67 -7.55
N VAL A 105 -12.68 -26.46 -6.34
CA VAL A 105 -11.40 -25.81 -6.08
C VAL A 105 -10.48 -26.74 -5.31
N ILE A 106 -9.30 -27.05 -5.85
CA ILE A 106 -8.24 -27.81 -5.16
C ILE A 106 -7.26 -26.81 -4.57
N CYS A 107 -7.09 -26.79 -3.25
CA CYS A 107 -6.16 -25.87 -2.59
C CYS A 107 -5.58 -26.44 -1.28
N PRO A 108 -4.46 -25.90 -0.77
CA PRO A 108 -3.93 -26.27 0.53
C PRO A 108 -4.90 -25.92 1.66
N ALA A 109 -5.11 -26.84 2.60
CA ALA A 109 -5.92 -26.65 3.80
C ALA A 109 -5.20 -25.81 4.89
N TRP A 110 -4.50 -24.73 4.49
CA TRP A 110 -3.78 -23.84 5.41
C TRP A 110 -4.71 -23.02 6.31
N GLN A 111 -5.98 -22.90 5.93
CA GLN A 111 -7.02 -22.16 6.65
C GLN A 111 -8.35 -22.90 6.48
N ASP A 112 -9.30 -22.59 7.35
CA ASP A 112 -10.65 -23.09 7.24
C ASP A 112 -11.45 -22.29 6.18
N TRP A 113 -11.28 -22.68 4.92
CA TRP A 113 -11.88 -21.98 3.77
C TRP A 113 -13.42 -22.00 3.76
N THR A 114 -14.05 -22.96 4.45
CA THR A 114 -15.53 -23.09 4.54
C THR A 114 -16.19 -21.96 5.35
N ARG A 115 -15.41 -21.10 6.00
CA ARG A 115 -15.90 -19.84 6.60
C ARG A 115 -16.38 -18.83 5.56
N GLN A 116 -16.05 -19.03 4.28
CA GLN A 116 -16.60 -18.23 3.19
C GLN A 116 -18.00 -18.75 2.83
N GLU A 117 -19.00 -17.88 2.90
CA GLU A 117 -20.39 -18.18 2.57
C GLU A 117 -20.52 -18.74 1.14
N GLY A 118 -21.06 -19.95 1.01
CA GLY A 118 -21.19 -20.65 -0.28
C GLY A 118 -20.01 -21.52 -0.70
N VAL A 119 -19.00 -21.68 0.17
CA VAL A 119 -17.86 -22.60 -0.02
C VAL A 119 -18.05 -23.84 0.86
N PHE A 120 -18.25 -25.00 0.25
CA PHE A 120 -18.45 -26.27 0.95
C PHE A 120 -17.19 -27.13 0.82
N ARG A 121 -16.71 -27.78 1.89
CA ARG A 121 -15.63 -28.79 1.79
C ARG A 121 -16.24 -30.10 1.30
N LEU A 122 -15.86 -30.54 0.10
CA LEU A 122 -16.28 -31.83 -0.46
C LEU A 122 -15.48 -32.97 0.16
N MET A 123 -14.16 -32.80 0.33
CA MET A 123 -13.28 -33.71 1.07
C MET A 123 -11.97 -33.01 1.41
N GLN A 124 -11.19 -33.61 2.31
CA GLN A 124 -9.80 -33.22 2.53
C GLN A 124 -8.89 -34.43 2.34
N LEU A 125 -7.75 -34.21 1.69
CA LEU A 125 -6.74 -35.21 1.40
C LEU A 125 -5.51 -34.99 2.29
N ALA A 126 -5.04 -36.04 2.93
CA ALA A 126 -3.92 -35.99 3.87
C ALA A 126 -2.60 -35.61 3.21
N ARG A 127 -1.78 -34.85 3.93
CA ARG A 127 -0.38 -34.56 3.60
C ARG A 127 0.39 -35.83 3.25
N HIS A 128 1.30 -35.71 2.30
CA HIS A 128 2.12 -36.75 1.69
C HIS A 128 1.35 -37.85 0.93
N ARG A 129 0.02 -37.97 1.10
CA ARG A 129 -0.82 -38.92 0.36
C ARG A 129 -1.32 -38.35 -0.98
N PHE A 130 -1.52 -37.04 -1.07
CA PHE A 130 -1.67 -36.36 -2.35
C PHE A 130 -0.30 -36.06 -2.95
N LYS A 131 -0.03 -36.52 -4.18
CA LYS A 131 1.23 -36.26 -4.89
C LYS A 131 0.96 -35.27 -6.02
N PHE A 132 1.69 -34.17 -6.04
CA PHE A 132 1.62 -33.24 -7.17
C PHE A 132 2.59 -33.69 -8.27
N LEU A 133 2.14 -33.57 -9.53
CA LEU A 133 3.02 -33.63 -10.68
C LEU A 133 3.87 -32.35 -10.71
N ALA A 134 5.12 -32.48 -11.17
CA ALA A 134 5.98 -31.33 -11.32
C ALA A 134 5.51 -30.46 -12.52
N PRO A 135 5.76 -29.14 -12.51
CA PRO A 135 5.46 -28.26 -13.65
C PRO A 135 5.99 -28.76 -15.00
N GLN A 136 7.08 -29.52 -14.98
CA GLN A 136 7.76 -30.08 -16.14
C GLN A 136 7.23 -31.45 -16.60
N SER A 137 6.37 -32.11 -15.83
CA SER A 137 5.82 -33.44 -16.16
C SER A 137 4.94 -33.39 -17.42
N ALA A 138 4.23 -32.28 -17.64
CA ALA A 138 3.45 -32.03 -18.86
C ALA A 138 4.31 -31.82 -20.13
N LEU A 139 5.63 -31.63 -19.98
CA LEU A 139 6.60 -31.60 -21.09
C LEU A 139 7.27 -32.98 -21.30
N GLY A 140 6.78 -34.04 -20.64
CA GLY A 140 7.32 -35.39 -20.75
C GLY A 140 8.60 -35.67 -19.94
N TYR A 141 9.06 -34.74 -19.11
CA TYR A 141 10.24 -34.98 -18.27
C TYR A 141 9.94 -35.86 -17.06
N LEU A 142 10.90 -36.72 -16.70
CA LEU A 142 10.75 -37.75 -15.67
C LEU A 142 10.20 -37.25 -14.33
N ASP A 143 9.21 -37.99 -13.84
CA ASP A 143 8.23 -37.52 -12.88
C ASP A 143 8.70 -37.68 -11.43
N LYS A 144 9.48 -36.72 -10.93
CA LYS A 144 9.70 -36.56 -9.47
C LYS A 144 8.45 -35.95 -8.83
N SER A 145 7.35 -36.70 -8.85
CA SER A 145 6.14 -36.35 -8.10
C SER A 145 6.48 -36.22 -6.61
N THR A 146 6.05 -35.11 -5.99
CA THR A 146 6.31 -34.86 -4.57
C THR A 146 5.01 -34.91 -3.79
N GLY A 147 5.02 -35.62 -2.67
CA GLY A 147 3.90 -35.62 -1.74
C GLY A 147 3.70 -34.23 -1.14
N ALA A 148 2.47 -33.73 -1.17
CA ALA A 148 2.06 -32.47 -0.58
C ALA A 148 2.58 -32.36 0.87
N ARG A 149 3.16 -31.22 1.26
CA ARG A 149 3.66 -31.03 2.64
C ARG A 149 2.58 -30.55 3.62
N PHE A 150 1.34 -30.49 3.15
CA PHE A 150 0.15 -29.96 3.79
C PHE A 150 -1.05 -30.79 3.33
N ASP A 151 -2.13 -30.79 4.12
CA ASP A 151 -3.39 -31.38 3.69
C ASP A 151 -4.01 -30.52 2.57
N VAL A 152 -4.77 -31.14 1.68
CA VAL A 152 -5.34 -30.51 0.47
C VAL A 152 -6.86 -30.57 0.58
N ASP A 153 -7.50 -29.41 0.66
CA ASP A 153 -8.95 -29.29 0.59
C ASP A 153 -9.40 -29.40 -0.88
N VAL A 154 -10.46 -30.19 -1.11
CA VAL A 154 -11.28 -30.10 -2.32
C VAL A 154 -12.58 -29.42 -1.92
N LEU A 155 -12.76 -28.20 -2.40
CA LEU A 155 -13.91 -27.35 -2.10
C LEU A 155 -14.89 -27.36 -3.28
N LEU A 156 -16.18 -27.21 -2.99
CA LEU A 156 -17.27 -27.17 -3.94
C LEU A 156 -18.06 -25.87 -3.76
N ILE A 157 -18.26 -25.16 -4.87
CA ILE A 157 -19.01 -23.90 -4.93
C ILE A 157 -20.04 -24.03 -6.04
N GLN A 158 -21.33 -23.92 -5.73
CA GLN A 158 -22.37 -24.12 -6.75
C GLN A 158 -23.65 -23.35 -6.45
N ASN A 159 -24.35 -22.98 -7.52
CA ASN A 159 -25.67 -22.37 -7.39
C ASN A 159 -26.78 -23.43 -7.28
N THR A 160 -27.96 -22.98 -6.83
CA THR A 160 -29.14 -23.84 -6.67
C THR A 160 -29.51 -24.61 -7.96
N LYS A 161 -29.23 -24.05 -9.15
CA LYS A 161 -29.51 -24.72 -10.43
C LYS A 161 -28.58 -25.90 -10.70
N ALA A 162 -27.28 -25.77 -10.44
CA ALA A 162 -26.34 -26.89 -10.54
C ALA A 162 -26.58 -27.96 -9.48
N ALA A 163 -26.87 -27.56 -8.23
CA ALA A 163 -27.17 -28.51 -7.16
C ALA A 163 -28.40 -29.38 -7.48
N ARG A 164 -29.48 -28.78 -8.02
CA ARG A 164 -30.68 -29.50 -8.47
C ARG A 164 -30.44 -30.35 -9.72
N LYS A 165 -29.72 -29.84 -10.73
CA LYS A 165 -29.51 -30.55 -12.01
C LYS A 165 -28.51 -31.72 -11.89
N PHE A 166 -27.51 -31.60 -11.02
CA PHE A 166 -26.38 -32.52 -10.95
C PHE A 166 -26.12 -33.01 -9.52
N LEU A 167 -27.17 -33.50 -8.85
CA LEU A 167 -27.12 -33.87 -7.43
C LEU A 167 -25.91 -34.77 -7.10
N VAL A 168 -25.14 -34.40 -6.07
CA VAL A 168 -24.03 -35.23 -5.58
C VAL A 168 -24.63 -36.35 -4.72
N THR A 169 -24.81 -37.53 -5.30
CA THR A 169 -25.43 -38.70 -4.65
C THR A 169 -24.45 -39.39 -3.71
N LYS A 170 -24.96 -40.30 -2.85
CA LYS A 170 -24.10 -41.20 -2.06
C LYS A 170 -23.13 -42.00 -2.95
N ALA A 171 -23.59 -42.50 -4.10
CA ALA A 171 -22.75 -43.21 -5.06
C ALA A 171 -21.61 -42.33 -5.63
N HIS A 172 -21.85 -41.03 -5.84
CA HIS A 172 -20.80 -40.08 -6.21
C HIS A 172 -19.75 -39.94 -5.10
N LEU A 173 -20.17 -39.82 -3.83
CA LEU A 173 -19.26 -39.75 -2.69
C LEU A 173 -18.48 -41.07 -2.50
N ASP A 174 -19.12 -42.22 -2.68
CA ASP A 174 -18.47 -43.54 -2.56
C ASP A 174 -17.48 -43.80 -3.70
N LYS A 175 -17.75 -43.28 -4.93
CA LYS A 175 -16.77 -43.25 -6.03
C LYS A 175 -15.57 -42.35 -5.73
N LEU A 176 -15.75 -41.24 -5.02
CA LEU A 176 -14.61 -40.44 -4.52
C LEU A 176 -13.84 -41.22 -3.44
N ARG A 177 -14.53 -41.80 -2.45
CA ARG A 177 -13.90 -42.61 -1.40
C ARG A 177 -13.06 -43.76 -1.94
N SER A 178 -13.53 -44.47 -2.97
CA SER A 178 -12.78 -45.59 -3.55
C SER A 178 -11.54 -45.13 -4.31
N ASN A 179 -11.64 -44.08 -5.13
CA ASN A 179 -10.52 -43.54 -5.91
C ASN A 179 -9.47 -42.82 -5.03
N PHE A 180 -9.91 -42.16 -3.95
CA PHE A 180 -9.05 -41.48 -2.98
C PHE A 180 -8.80 -42.31 -1.70
N LYS A 181 -9.04 -43.63 -1.74
CA LYS A 181 -8.89 -44.53 -0.57
C LYS A 181 -7.48 -44.45 0.02
N GLY A 182 -7.39 -44.35 1.35
CA GLY A 182 -6.12 -44.17 2.06
C GLY A 182 -5.44 -42.82 1.87
N ARG A 183 -6.10 -41.87 1.18
CA ARG A 183 -5.65 -40.49 0.98
C ARG A 183 -6.55 -39.45 1.65
N ILE A 184 -7.79 -39.79 2.02
CA ILE A 184 -8.75 -38.87 2.67
C ILE A 184 -8.44 -38.70 4.17
N SER A 185 -8.44 -37.47 4.66
CA SER A 185 -8.37 -37.11 6.10
C SER A 185 -9.71 -36.62 6.66
N VAL A 186 -10.55 -36.00 5.82
CA VAL A 186 -11.94 -35.62 6.17
C VAL A 186 -12.87 -36.23 5.13
N ASP A 187 -13.71 -37.15 5.60
CA ASP A 187 -14.66 -37.92 4.80
C ASP A 187 -15.61 -37.01 4.01
N PRO A 188 -16.03 -37.37 2.78
CA PRO A 188 -17.03 -36.59 2.08
C PRO A 188 -18.36 -36.61 2.84
N MET A 189 -18.71 -35.46 3.41
CA MET A 189 -20.01 -35.25 4.05
C MET A 189 -21.09 -35.15 2.98
N TYR A 190 -22.30 -35.61 3.28
CA TYR A 190 -23.49 -35.27 2.48
C TYR A 190 -24.24 -34.15 3.18
N SER A 191 -24.69 -33.14 2.43
CA SER A 191 -25.68 -32.19 2.93
C SER A 191 -26.56 -31.69 1.80
N GLU A 192 -27.87 -31.73 2.03
CA GLU A 192 -28.89 -31.21 1.12
C GLU A 192 -28.79 -29.69 0.94
N ASN A 193 -28.07 -28.99 1.84
CA ASN A 193 -27.87 -27.55 1.83
C ASN A 193 -26.59 -27.12 1.08
N TRP A 194 -26.01 -27.98 0.24
CA TRP A 194 -24.83 -27.69 -0.60
C TRP A 194 -25.13 -26.77 -1.80
N HIS A 195 -25.91 -25.71 -1.61
CA HIS A 195 -26.22 -24.76 -2.66
C HIS A 195 -26.25 -23.34 -2.16
N ILE A 196 -25.72 -22.44 -2.98
CA ILE A 196 -25.94 -21.02 -2.79
C ILE A 196 -27.39 -20.72 -3.18
N GLN A 197 -28.18 -20.32 -2.19
CA GLN A 197 -29.52 -19.77 -2.41
C GLN A 197 -29.38 -18.34 -2.96
N TYR A 198 -30.16 -18.04 -3.99
CA TYR A 198 -30.29 -16.70 -4.54
C TYR A 198 -31.65 -16.15 -4.11
N ASP A 199 -31.65 -15.28 -3.11
CA ASP A 199 -32.89 -14.69 -2.60
C ASP A 199 -33.50 -13.73 -3.64
N GLU A 200 -34.77 -13.94 -3.94
CA GLU A 200 -35.52 -13.20 -4.96
C GLU A 200 -35.85 -11.76 -4.53
N ALA A 201 -35.65 -11.43 -3.24
CA ALA A 201 -35.78 -10.09 -2.67
C ALA A 201 -35.04 -8.98 -3.44
N CYS A 202 -33.92 -9.32 -4.11
CA CYS A 202 -33.16 -8.37 -4.94
C CYS A 202 -33.89 -7.85 -6.20
N ARG A 203 -35.07 -8.39 -6.57
CA ARG A 203 -35.83 -7.95 -7.76
C ARG A 203 -36.81 -6.79 -7.56
N ARG A 204 -37.26 -6.46 -6.33
CA ARG A 204 -38.60 -5.84 -6.14
C ARG A 204 -38.70 -4.35 -5.73
N THR A 205 -37.64 -3.64 -5.37
CA THR A 205 -37.79 -2.31 -4.70
C THR A 205 -37.65 -1.08 -5.62
N ARG A 206 -38.76 -0.34 -5.81
CA ARG A 206 -38.84 1.06 -6.30
C ARG A 206 -39.24 2.00 -5.13
N LEU A 207 -38.62 3.21 -5.00
CA LEU A 207 -38.96 4.36 -4.09
C LEU A 207 -38.67 4.14 -2.56
N ARG A 208 -38.62 5.12 -1.60
CA ARG A 208 -38.64 6.63 -1.55
C ARG A 208 -38.06 7.17 -0.19
N THR A 209 -37.77 8.49 -0.09
CA THR A 209 -37.64 9.39 1.11
C THR A 209 -36.49 9.20 2.17
N PRO A 210 -36.00 10.27 2.90
CA PRO A 210 -34.56 10.43 3.27
C PRO A 210 -34.15 10.63 4.77
N GLY A 211 -32.83 10.81 5.05
CA GLY A 211 -32.19 11.17 6.36
C GLY A 211 -30.65 10.91 6.44
N VAL A 212 -30.00 11.00 7.63
CA VAL A 212 -28.54 10.72 7.90
C VAL A 212 -28.33 9.66 9.02
N VAL A 213 -27.18 8.95 9.13
CA VAL A 213 -26.92 7.87 10.12
C VAL A 213 -25.48 7.90 10.68
N GLU A 214 -25.31 7.87 12.00
CA GLU A 214 -24.03 7.56 12.69
C GLU A 214 -23.84 6.04 12.90
N MET A 215 -22.58 5.58 12.95
CA MET A 215 -22.23 4.14 12.97
C MET A 215 -21.74 3.62 14.34
N PRO A 216 -22.07 2.37 14.73
CA PRO A 216 -21.61 1.77 15.99
C PRO A 216 -20.09 1.55 16.06
N LYS A 217 -19.46 1.82 17.21
CA LYS A 217 -18.00 1.71 17.43
C LYS A 217 -17.46 0.29 17.68
N LYS A 218 -18.28 -0.76 17.60
CA LYS A 218 -17.88 -2.16 17.89
C LYS A 218 -18.38 -3.10 16.79
N LEU A 219 -17.55 -4.06 16.35
CA LEU A 219 -17.94 -5.04 15.31
C LEU A 219 -19.15 -5.90 15.74
N SER A 220 -19.27 -6.27 17.02
CA SER A 220 -20.48 -6.92 17.54
C SER A 220 -21.70 -6.01 17.41
N ALA A 221 -21.64 -4.78 17.92
CA ALA A 221 -22.74 -3.82 17.80
C ALA A 221 -23.12 -3.50 16.34
N LEU A 222 -22.17 -3.46 15.39
CA LEU A 222 -22.48 -3.36 13.97
C LEU A 222 -23.14 -4.64 13.45
N LYS A 223 -22.59 -5.82 13.75
CA LYS A 223 -23.19 -7.11 13.37
C LYS A 223 -24.61 -7.25 13.94
N ASP A 224 -24.86 -6.82 15.17
CA ASP A 224 -26.14 -6.92 15.85
C ASP A 224 -27.14 -5.85 15.35
N ALA A 225 -26.67 -4.63 15.09
CA ALA A 225 -27.45 -3.62 14.37
C ALA A 225 -27.85 -4.07 12.96
N LEU A 226 -26.99 -4.84 12.26
CA LEU A 226 -27.28 -5.43 10.95
C LEU A 226 -28.16 -6.69 11.02
N LYS A 227 -28.02 -7.53 12.07
CA LYS A 227 -28.88 -8.70 12.31
C LYS A 227 -30.34 -8.32 12.56
N GLY A 228 -30.58 -7.27 13.36
CA GLY A 228 -31.92 -6.93 13.82
C GLY A 228 -32.82 -6.25 12.78
N THR A 229 -32.35 -6.00 11.54
CA THR A 229 -32.89 -4.86 10.79
C THR A 229 -32.95 -4.98 9.26
N ALA A 230 -34.01 -5.65 8.79
CA ALA A 230 -34.65 -5.23 7.53
C ALA A 230 -34.91 -3.70 7.54
N ALA A 231 -35.24 -3.13 8.70
CA ALA A 231 -35.48 -1.70 8.91
C ALA A 231 -34.26 -0.76 8.79
N LEU A 232 -33.01 -1.23 8.98
CA LEU A 232 -31.78 -0.40 8.90
C LEU A 232 -31.14 -0.55 7.53
N GLN A 233 -31.18 -1.75 6.95
CA GLN A 233 -30.96 -1.89 5.51
C GLN A 233 -31.96 -1.05 4.72
N TRP A 234 -33.24 -1.03 5.11
CA TRP A 234 -34.24 -0.12 4.55
C TRP A 234 -33.86 1.35 4.82
N LYS A 235 -33.65 1.77 6.08
CA LYS A 235 -33.25 3.15 6.42
C LYS A 235 -31.94 3.61 5.76
N MET A 236 -30.99 2.73 5.40
CA MET A 236 -29.78 3.11 4.66
C MET A 236 -29.98 3.11 3.13
N LYS A 237 -30.71 2.12 2.58
CA LYS A 237 -31.02 2.07 1.14
C LYS A 237 -31.98 3.18 0.70
N THR A 238 -32.94 3.57 1.53
CA THR A 238 -33.82 4.72 1.24
C THR A 238 -33.06 6.05 1.24
N LYS A 239 -32.05 6.21 2.12
CA LYS A 239 -31.19 7.40 2.18
C LYS A 239 -30.38 7.59 0.90
N LEU A 240 -29.67 6.55 0.44
CA LEU A 240 -28.80 6.62 -0.74
C LEU A 240 -29.57 6.83 -2.07
N ALA A 241 -30.82 6.39 -2.17
CA ALA A 241 -31.61 6.49 -3.41
C ALA A 241 -32.09 7.92 -3.73
N GLY A 242 -32.26 8.79 -2.73
CA GLY A 242 -32.69 10.18 -2.96
C GLY A 242 -31.60 11.06 -3.59
N TRP A 243 -30.34 10.68 -3.44
CA TRP A 243 -29.17 11.52 -3.70
C TRP A 243 -28.89 11.73 -5.19
N ARG A 244 -29.29 10.81 -6.07
CA ARG A 244 -29.02 10.87 -7.51
C ARG A 244 -29.85 11.89 -8.31
N LYS A 245 -30.71 12.70 -7.65
CA LYS A 245 -31.62 13.65 -8.33
C LYS A 245 -31.44 15.12 -7.94
N GLN A 246 -30.51 15.46 -7.06
CA GLN A 246 -30.21 16.86 -6.70
C GLN A 246 -28.80 17.22 -7.14
N ARG A 247 -28.64 18.39 -7.78
CA ARG A 247 -27.32 18.92 -8.18
C ARG A 247 -26.46 19.37 -6.99
N ASN A 248 -27.05 19.54 -5.81
CA ASN A 248 -26.39 19.78 -4.53
C ASN A 248 -26.76 18.65 -3.56
N VAL A 249 -25.80 17.81 -3.20
CA VAL A 249 -25.94 16.75 -2.18
C VAL A 249 -24.91 17.02 -1.08
N PRO A 250 -25.30 17.06 0.21
CA PRO A 250 -24.34 17.20 1.29
C PRO A 250 -23.52 15.92 1.48
N ASN A 251 -22.24 16.09 1.79
CA ASN A 251 -21.24 15.04 1.96
C ASN A 251 -21.67 13.92 2.94
N VAL A 252 -21.62 12.65 2.52
CA VAL A 252 -21.58 11.49 3.44
C VAL A 252 -20.28 10.74 3.24
N HIS A 253 -19.55 10.62 4.34
CA HIS A 253 -18.34 9.83 4.47
C HIS A 253 -18.58 8.76 5.54
N VAL A 254 -18.13 7.53 5.28
CA VAL A 254 -18.05 6.49 6.31
C VAL A 254 -16.57 6.25 6.59
N THR A 255 -16.03 7.00 7.54
CA THR A 255 -14.67 6.81 8.05
C THR A 255 -14.65 5.59 8.96
N VAL A 256 -13.88 4.56 8.59
CA VAL A 256 -13.76 3.33 9.38
C VAL A 256 -12.53 3.42 10.27
N ASP A 257 -12.74 3.90 11.49
CA ASP A 257 -11.71 3.96 12.53
C ASP A 257 -11.45 2.55 13.11
N ALA A 258 -10.31 1.97 12.74
CA ALA A 258 -9.87 0.66 13.19
C ALA A 258 -9.27 0.67 14.61
N ARG A 259 -10.06 1.14 15.59
CA ARG A 259 -9.88 0.83 17.02
C ARG A 259 -10.32 -0.60 17.38
N VAL A 260 -10.89 -1.32 16.42
CA VAL A 260 -11.09 -2.78 16.47
C VAL A 260 -9.82 -3.47 15.95
N GLY A 261 -9.43 -4.61 16.53
CA GLY A 261 -8.14 -5.25 16.23
C GLY A 261 -7.90 -5.52 14.74
N VAL A 262 -6.64 -5.58 14.29
CA VAL A 262 -6.28 -5.64 12.85
C VAL A 262 -6.98 -6.78 12.09
N ALA A 263 -7.23 -7.92 12.74
CA ALA A 263 -8.02 -9.03 12.18
C ALA A 263 -9.50 -8.65 11.95
N ASP A 264 -10.11 -7.97 12.91
CA ASP A 264 -11.50 -7.50 12.86
C ASP A 264 -11.68 -6.35 11.86
N ALA A 265 -10.71 -5.43 11.74
CA ALA A 265 -10.80 -4.29 10.83
C ALA A 265 -10.99 -4.74 9.36
N ALA A 266 -10.27 -5.79 8.95
CA ALA A 266 -10.42 -6.38 7.61
C ALA A 266 -11.76 -7.09 7.41
N GLU A 267 -12.41 -7.59 8.48
CA GLU A 267 -13.75 -8.18 8.42
C GLU A 267 -14.84 -7.10 8.47
N TYR A 268 -14.68 -6.08 9.30
CA TYR A 268 -15.54 -4.90 9.44
C TYR A 268 -15.67 -4.16 8.09
N CYS A 269 -14.54 -3.90 7.42
CA CYS A 269 -14.55 -3.35 6.06
C CYS A 269 -15.25 -4.28 5.06
N ARG A 270 -15.04 -5.60 5.11
CA ARG A 270 -15.74 -6.57 4.23
C ARG A 270 -17.24 -6.72 4.53
N VAL A 271 -17.70 -6.38 5.74
CA VAL A 271 -19.13 -6.28 6.07
C VAL A 271 -19.71 -4.99 5.47
N LEU A 272 -19.00 -3.86 5.60
CA LEU A 272 -19.42 -2.59 5.01
C LEU A 272 -19.38 -2.58 3.48
N GLU A 273 -18.35 -3.15 2.84
CA GLU A 273 -18.26 -3.32 1.38
C GLU A 273 -19.48 -4.10 0.83
N ARG A 274 -19.93 -5.14 1.54
CA ARG A 274 -21.14 -5.90 1.20
C ARG A 274 -22.44 -5.14 1.46
N ALA A 275 -22.49 -4.30 2.49
CA ALA A 275 -23.62 -3.42 2.76
C ALA A 275 -23.71 -2.23 1.78
N CYS A 276 -22.56 -1.79 1.24
CA CYS A 276 -22.37 -0.59 0.42
C CYS A 276 -21.91 -0.95 -1.01
N ALA A 277 -22.57 -1.90 -1.67
CA ALA A 277 -22.26 -2.26 -3.05
C ALA A 277 -22.22 -1.02 -3.97
N GLY A 278 -21.10 -0.81 -4.67
CA GLY A 278 -20.84 0.40 -5.48
C GLY A 278 -19.91 1.44 -4.83
N THR A 279 -19.30 1.15 -3.68
CA THR A 279 -18.20 1.96 -3.13
C THR A 279 -16.83 1.40 -3.49
N ALA A 280 -15.89 2.28 -3.82
CA ALA A 280 -14.45 1.99 -3.83
C ALA A 280 -13.89 2.05 -2.40
N ARG A 281 -12.97 1.15 -2.07
CA ARG A 281 -12.21 1.20 -0.82
C ARG A 281 -10.88 1.89 -1.04
N LEU A 282 -10.62 2.91 -0.24
CA LEU A 282 -9.37 3.65 -0.22
C LEU A 282 -8.72 3.53 1.16
N TYR A 283 -7.39 3.48 1.18
CA TYR A 283 -6.63 3.67 2.42
C TYR A 283 -6.49 5.17 2.67
N LEU A 284 -6.60 5.60 3.92
CA LEU A 284 -6.24 6.97 4.29
C LEU A 284 -4.72 7.09 4.41
N ASP A 285 -4.19 8.23 3.99
CA ASP A 285 -2.78 8.58 4.18
C ASP A 285 -2.36 8.50 5.66
N ARG A 286 -1.10 8.14 5.90
CA ARG A 286 -0.44 7.98 7.22
C ARG A 286 -1.08 6.98 8.22
N ASN A 287 -2.30 6.46 8.02
CA ASN A 287 -2.97 5.55 8.96
C ASN A 287 -3.15 4.12 8.43
N VAL A 288 -2.14 3.27 8.65
CA VAL A 288 -2.18 1.83 8.31
C VAL A 288 -3.21 1.11 9.19
N GLY A 289 -4.44 1.02 8.69
CA GLY A 289 -5.59 0.41 9.38
C GLY A 289 -6.89 1.19 9.17
N VAL A 290 -6.80 2.51 8.95
CA VAL A 290 -7.98 3.36 8.70
C VAL A 290 -8.25 3.39 7.19
N GLY A 291 -9.49 3.08 6.83
CA GLY A 291 -9.97 3.09 5.44
C GLY A 291 -11.21 3.95 5.29
N ALA A 292 -11.39 4.47 4.08
CA ALA A 292 -12.60 5.14 3.64
C ALA A 292 -13.30 4.29 2.57
N LEU A 293 -14.63 4.23 2.65
CA LEU A 293 -15.48 3.78 1.56
C LEU A 293 -16.04 5.01 0.86
N VAL A 294 -15.73 5.14 -0.43
CA VAL A 294 -16.11 6.29 -1.27
C VAL A 294 -17.01 5.79 -2.39
N CYS A 295 -18.08 6.53 -2.72
CA CYS A 295 -18.89 6.22 -3.90
C CYS A 295 -18.00 6.16 -5.15
N GLN A 296 -18.15 5.14 -6.00
CA GLN A 296 -17.36 5.04 -7.25
C GLN A 296 -17.42 6.31 -8.10
N GLN A 297 -18.59 6.96 -8.20
CA GLN A 297 -18.72 8.23 -8.90
C GLN A 297 -17.86 9.31 -8.24
N ARG A 298 -17.91 9.46 -6.91
CA ARG A 298 -17.08 10.46 -6.21
C ARG A 298 -15.59 10.15 -6.32
N TYR A 299 -15.18 8.89 -6.35
CA TYR A 299 -13.78 8.52 -6.61
C TYR A 299 -13.36 8.89 -8.05
N PHE A 300 -14.23 8.65 -9.03
CA PHE A 300 -14.02 9.12 -10.41
C PHE A 300 -14.00 10.65 -10.50
N ASP A 301 -14.92 11.36 -9.85
CA ASP A 301 -14.93 12.81 -9.78
C ASP A 301 -13.65 13.34 -9.10
N LEU A 302 -13.13 12.65 -8.09
CA LEU A 302 -11.83 12.99 -7.48
C LEU A 302 -10.68 12.79 -8.47
N LEU A 303 -10.67 11.72 -9.28
CA LEU A 303 -9.68 11.49 -10.34
C LEU A 303 -9.84 12.46 -11.54
N VAL A 304 -11.04 12.96 -11.82
CA VAL A 304 -11.30 13.96 -12.86
C VAL A 304 -10.94 15.37 -12.38
N ASN A 305 -11.28 15.72 -11.14
CA ASN A 305 -10.79 16.96 -10.52
C ASN A 305 -9.26 16.90 -10.31
N GLU A 306 -8.71 15.70 -10.06
CA GLU A 306 -7.27 15.44 -10.11
C GLU A 306 -6.75 15.72 -11.49
N ARG A 307 -7.33 15.20 -12.58
CA ARG A 307 -6.95 15.58 -13.96
C ARG A 307 -6.95 17.08 -14.22
N GLU A 308 -7.87 17.87 -13.67
CA GLU A 308 -7.83 19.33 -13.84
C GLU A 308 -6.65 19.98 -13.09
N HIS A 309 -6.36 19.53 -11.87
CA HIS A 309 -5.19 19.99 -11.09
C HIS A 309 -3.86 19.43 -11.63
N SER A 310 -3.90 18.23 -12.19
CA SER A 310 -2.80 17.45 -12.73
C SER A 310 -2.55 17.73 -14.20
N ALA A 311 -3.43 18.40 -14.94
CA ALA A 311 -3.12 18.95 -16.27
C ALA A 311 -2.00 20.00 -16.21
N ALA A 312 -1.78 20.62 -15.04
CA ALA A 312 -0.63 21.48 -14.78
C ALA A 312 0.65 20.70 -14.38
N LEU A 313 0.54 19.42 -14.03
CA LEU A 313 1.63 18.57 -13.50
C LEU A 313 1.99 17.39 -14.41
N PHE A 314 1.15 17.07 -15.39
CA PHE A 314 1.27 15.95 -16.30
C PHE A 314 0.81 16.34 -17.69
N GLU A 315 1.52 15.87 -18.71
CA GLU A 315 1.12 15.94 -20.12
C GLU A 315 0.75 14.53 -20.62
N GLU A 316 -0.23 14.43 -21.52
CA GLU A 316 -0.49 13.17 -22.22
C GLU A 316 0.67 12.83 -23.17
N VAL A 317 1.04 11.56 -23.24
CA VAL A 317 2.14 11.06 -24.08
C VAL A 317 1.55 10.22 -25.20
N GLU A 318 1.70 10.69 -26.44
CA GLU A 318 1.12 10.03 -27.63
C GLU A 318 1.84 8.73 -28.04
N VAL A 319 2.98 8.38 -27.42
CA VAL A 319 3.66 7.11 -27.68
C VAL A 319 3.11 5.96 -26.83
N SER A 320 3.00 4.77 -27.44
CA SER A 320 2.60 3.57 -26.70
C SER A 320 3.61 3.24 -25.58
N PRO A 321 3.16 2.64 -24.46
CA PRO A 321 4.04 2.20 -23.38
C PRO A 321 5.22 1.34 -23.85
N ALA A 322 5.02 0.48 -24.86
CA ALA A 322 6.08 -0.37 -25.40
C ALA A 322 7.16 0.42 -26.16
N VAL A 323 6.79 1.51 -26.83
CA VAL A 323 7.76 2.42 -27.49
C VAL A 323 8.56 3.18 -26.43
N LEU A 324 7.90 3.74 -25.41
CA LEU A 324 8.62 4.43 -24.33
C LEU A 324 9.57 3.51 -23.56
N ILE A 325 9.18 2.26 -23.28
CA ILE A 325 10.08 1.28 -22.62
C ILE A 325 11.34 1.03 -23.46
N ARG A 326 11.23 0.98 -24.80
CA ARG A 326 12.40 0.84 -25.69
C ARG A 326 13.28 2.09 -25.69
N ASP A 327 12.68 3.29 -25.74
CA ASP A 327 13.42 4.55 -25.63
C ASP A 327 14.19 4.65 -24.30
N LEU A 328 13.52 4.33 -23.18
CA LEU A 328 14.16 4.23 -21.88
C LEU A 328 15.29 3.18 -21.85
N GLU A 329 15.15 2.05 -22.54
CA GLU A 329 16.23 1.05 -22.64
C GLU A 329 17.44 1.62 -23.42
N VAL A 330 17.21 2.33 -24.53
CA VAL A 330 18.26 2.97 -25.33
C VAL A 330 18.96 4.06 -24.51
N LYS A 331 18.22 4.94 -23.85
CA LYS A 331 18.76 5.97 -22.93
C LYS A 331 19.58 5.33 -21.81
N PHE A 332 19.07 4.28 -21.17
CA PHE A 332 19.72 3.55 -20.08
C PHE A 332 21.06 2.93 -20.51
N ASN A 333 21.09 2.28 -21.68
CA ASN A 333 22.30 1.68 -22.23
C ASN A 333 23.32 2.73 -22.69
N ARG A 334 22.86 3.83 -23.34
CA ARG A 334 23.71 4.95 -23.75
C ARG A 334 24.36 5.66 -22.55
N ALA A 335 23.67 5.70 -21.42
CA ALA A 335 24.15 6.21 -20.15
C ALA A 335 25.06 5.22 -19.39
N MET A 336 25.33 4.03 -19.94
CA MET A 336 26.14 2.95 -19.32
C MET A 336 25.64 2.49 -17.93
N LEU A 337 24.36 2.73 -17.62
CA LEU A 337 23.76 2.44 -16.31
C LEU A 337 23.64 0.94 -16.00
N GLY A 338 23.87 0.07 -16.98
CA GLY A 338 23.98 -1.38 -16.81
C GLY A 338 25.10 -1.82 -15.85
N THR A 339 26.07 -0.94 -15.57
CA THR A 339 27.12 -1.15 -14.56
C THR A 339 26.63 -0.92 -13.13
N VAL A 340 25.59 -0.10 -12.95
CA VAL A 340 25.05 0.33 -11.64
C VAL A 340 23.78 -0.43 -11.27
N ALA A 341 22.93 -0.73 -12.26
CA ALA A 341 21.64 -1.37 -12.05
C ALA A 341 21.24 -2.26 -13.24
N LYS A 342 20.20 -3.07 -13.07
CA LYS A 342 19.61 -3.87 -14.15
C LYS A 342 18.35 -3.22 -14.70
N PHE A 343 18.27 -3.04 -16.01
CA PHE A 343 17.04 -2.67 -16.71
C PHE A 343 16.05 -3.85 -16.75
N VAL A 344 14.79 -3.60 -16.40
CA VAL A 344 13.73 -4.62 -16.37
C VAL A 344 12.88 -4.54 -17.64
N LYS A 345 13.28 -5.25 -18.69
CA LYS A 345 12.57 -5.27 -19.99
C LYS A 345 11.09 -5.66 -19.92
N SER A 346 10.71 -6.48 -18.92
CA SER A 346 9.32 -6.86 -18.65
C SER A 346 8.60 -5.90 -17.71
N GLY A 347 9.16 -4.71 -17.46
CA GLY A 347 8.57 -3.71 -16.60
C GLY A 347 7.37 -3.04 -17.25
N VAL A 348 6.45 -2.53 -16.43
CA VAL A 348 5.24 -1.84 -16.86
C VAL A 348 5.04 -0.56 -16.05
N PHE A 349 4.56 0.49 -16.71
CA PHE A 349 4.08 1.68 -16.00
C PHE A 349 2.79 1.33 -15.25
N GLY A 350 2.77 1.63 -13.95
CA GLY A 350 1.58 1.47 -13.13
C GLY A 350 0.49 2.50 -13.47
N THR A 351 -0.74 2.18 -13.11
CA THR A 351 -1.87 3.11 -13.21
C THR A 351 -1.81 4.09 -12.05
N ALA A 352 -1.86 5.39 -12.32
CA ALA A 352 -1.97 6.42 -11.30
C ALA A 352 -3.28 6.27 -10.51
N TYR A 353 -3.29 6.68 -9.24
CA TYR A 353 -4.48 6.63 -8.39
C TYR A 353 -4.43 7.69 -7.29
N ALA A 354 -5.60 8.08 -6.77
CA ALA A 354 -5.69 9.07 -5.70
C ALA A 354 -5.81 8.39 -4.32
N LEU A 355 -4.96 8.78 -3.37
CA LEU A 355 -5.13 8.45 -1.94
C LEU A 355 -5.77 9.61 -1.18
N LEU A 356 -6.75 9.34 -0.32
CA LEU A 356 -7.35 10.37 0.54
C LEU A 356 -6.43 10.75 1.69
N LYS A 357 -6.41 12.04 2.05
CA LYS A 357 -5.64 12.57 3.19
C LYS A 357 -6.45 12.46 4.48
N ASP A 358 -5.80 12.14 5.61
CA ASP A 358 -6.48 11.92 6.90
C ASP A 358 -6.79 13.22 7.68
N LYS A 359 -6.01 14.29 7.45
CA LYS A 359 -6.07 15.55 8.22
C LYS A 359 -7.15 16.55 7.80
N ASP A 360 -8.10 16.16 6.96
CA ASP A 360 -9.09 17.07 6.38
C ASP A 360 -10.51 16.54 6.64
N ASP A 361 -11.30 17.30 7.43
CA ASP A 361 -12.61 16.89 7.99
C ASP A 361 -13.65 16.45 6.93
N GLU A 362 -13.47 16.87 5.68
CA GLU A 362 -14.36 16.59 4.56
C GLU A 362 -13.82 15.50 3.59
N LEU A 363 -12.65 14.91 3.85
CA LEU A 363 -11.94 14.03 2.90
C LEU A 363 -11.86 14.62 1.47
N SER A 364 -11.85 15.95 1.37
CA SER A 364 -11.87 16.69 0.10
C SER A 364 -10.49 16.79 -0.55
N LYS A 365 -9.42 16.50 0.21
CA LYS A 365 -8.04 16.48 -0.26
C LYS A 365 -7.55 15.05 -0.48
N TYR A 366 -6.79 14.89 -1.56
CA TYR A 366 -6.17 13.65 -1.98
C TYR A 366 -4.71 13.88 -2.34
N LYS A 367 -3.98 12.79 -2.55
CA LYS A 367 -2.61 12.75 -3.04
C LYS A 367 -2.59 11.91 -4.32
N PRO A 368 -2.13 12.44 -5.46
CA PRO A 368 -1.88 11.62 -6.63
C PRO A 368 -0.73 10.66 -6.32
N VAL A 369 -0.92 9.38 -6.63
CA VAL A 369 0.07 8.32 -6.42
C VAL A 369 0.39 7.65 -7.74
N GLN A 370 1.67 7.58 -8.04
CA GLN A 370 2.24 6.95 -9.22
C GLN A 370 2.96 5.67 -8.80
N PRO A 371 2.29 4.50 -8.86
CA PRO A 371 2.91 3.24 -8.46
C PRO A 371 4.05 2.87 -9.42
N ASN A 372 5.28 2.95 -8.90
CA ASN A 372 6.51 2.74 -9.65
C ASN A 372 7.24 1.44 -9.22
N ASN A 373 6.48 0.45 -8.74
CA ASN A 373 7.02 -0.81 -8.21
C ASN A 373 7.31 -1.87 -9.28
N GLN A 374 6.88 -1.65 -10.52
CA GLN A 374 7.03 -2.58 -11.65
C GLN A 374 7.66 -1.93 -12.89
N ALA A 375 8.07 -0.66 -12.85
CA ALA A 375 8.62 0.00 -14.03
C ALA A 375 10.03 -0.52 -14.39
N PRO A 376 10.47 -0.35 -15.65
CA PRO A 376 11.77 -0.85 -16.10
C PRO A 376 12.98 -0.37 -15.29
N LEU A 377 12.86 0.83 -14.70
CA LEU A 377 13.93 1.52 -13.96
C LEU A 377 13.86 1.31 -12.42
N THR A 378 12.91 0.52 -11.89
CA THR A 378 12.76 0.31 -10.44
C THR A 378 14.08 -0.06 -9.72
N PRO A 379 14.96 -0.93 -10.27
CA PRO A 379 16.25 -1.23 -9.64
C PRO A 379 17.19 -0.03 -9.58
N LEU A 380 17.24 0.79 -10.63
CA LEU A 380 18.03 2.02 -10.68
C LEU A 380 17.53 3.03 -9.65
N GLN A 381 16.21 3.22 -9.54
CA GLN A 381 15.60 4.12 -8.55
C GLN A 381 15.93 3.73 -7.10
N ILE A 382 16.06 2.43 -6.80
CA ILE A 382 16.48 1.97 -5.46
C ILE A 382 17.94 2.37 -5.17
N VAL A 383 18.83 2.26 -6.16
CA VAL A 383 20.24 2.67 -6.01
C VAL A 383 20.34 4.20 -5.92
N ALA A 384 19.69 4.92 -6.82
CA ALA A 384 19.66 6.38 -6.85
C ALA A 384 19.08 6.96 -5.55
N GLY A 385 17.94 6.44 -5.06
CA GLY A 385 17.33 6.89 -3.81
C GLY A 385 18.27 6.76 -2.61
N ARG A 386 18.98 5.64 -2.49
CA ARG A 386 20.00 5.43 -1.43
C ARG A 386 21.20 6.36 -1.58
N ALA A 387 21.67 6.59 -2.81
CA ALA A 387 22.79 7.46 -3.07
C ALA A 387 22.46 8.94 -2.77
N ILE A 388 21.26 9.39 -3.15
CA ILE A 388 20.74 10.73 -2.82
C ILE A 388 20.54 10.86 -1.30
N GLU A 389 19.97 9.86 -0.62
CA GLU A 389 19.81 9.87 0.84
C GLU A 389 21.17 9.96 1.56
N PHE A 390 22.19 9.25 1.08
CA PHE A 390 23.56 9.36 1.58
C PHE A 390 24.12 10.78 1.39
N VAL A 391 24.01 11.36 0.19
CA VAL A 391 24.44 12.73 -0.12
C VAL A 391 23.76 13.75 0.81
N VAL A 392 22.44 13.67 0.96
CA VAL A 392 21.68 14.56 1.87
C VAL A 392 22.11 14.37 3.33
N SER A 393 22.44 13.13 3.74
CA SER A 393 22.93 12.85 5.10
C SER A 393 24.31 13.42 5.40
N LYS A 394 25.13 13.64 4.37
CA LYS A 394 26.47 14.25 4.46
C LYS A 394 26.41 15.78 4.39
N ALA A 395 25.53 16.33 3.56
CA ALA A 395 25.38 17.78 3.37
C ALA A 395 24.79 18.54 4.57
N GLY A 396 24.23 17.85 5.58
CA GLY A 396 23.90 18.45 6.87
C GLY A 396 23.06 17.56 7.79
N ASN A 397 23.21 17.76 9.10
CA ASN A 397 22.64 16.88 10.13
C ASN A 397 21.11 16.83 10.20
N SER A 398 20.41 17.80 9.60
CA SER A 398 19.01 18.13 9.87
C SER A 398 18.02 17.79 8.75
N MET A 399 18.45 17.14 7.65
CA MET A 399 17.69 17.15 6.38
C MET A 399 17.29 15.76 5.83
N THR A 400 17.39 14.70 6.65
CA THR A 400 17.16 13.30 6.22
C THR A 400 15.87 12.70 6.75
N LEU A 401 15.37 11.66 6.07
CA LEU A 401 14.20 10.88 6.50
C LEU A 401 14.41 10.18 7.86
N GLY A 402 15.68 9.88 8.22
CA GLY A 402 16.06 9.38 9.55
C GLY A 402 16.09 10.44 10.66
N GLY A 403 15.71 11.70 10.38
CA GLY A 403 15.86 12.84 11.29
C GLY A 403 15.22 12.65 12.67
N THR A 404 14.10 11.93 12.80
CA THR A 404 13.43 11.73 14.10
C THR A 404 14.32 11.07 15.15
N GLN A 405 15.22 10.17 14.73
CA GLN A 405 16.14 9.48 15.64
C GLN A 405 17.19 10.43 16.22
N ARG A 406 17.64 11.42 15.44
CA ARG A 406 18.66 12.40 15.83
C ARG A 406 18.09 13.65 16.50
N LEU A 407 16.79 13.94 16.34
CA LEU A 407 16.14 15.12 16.93
C LEU A 407 16.39 15.28 18.44
N LYS A 408 16.39 14.18 19.20
CA LYS A 408 16.72 14.22 20.65
C LYS A 408 18.12 14.76 20.92
N HIS A 409 19.11 14.36 20.13
CA HIS A 409 20.49 14.86 20.23
C HIS A 409 20.57 16.32 19.79
N ALA A 410 19.93 16.68 18.68
CA ALA A 410 19.91 18.04 18.16
C ALA A 410 19.26 19.03 19.13
N VAL A 411 18.17 18.64 19.83
CA VAL A 411 17.57 19.45 20.89
C VAL A 411 18.47 19.55 22.12
N ALA A 412 19.22 18.50 22.48
CA ALA A 412 20.21 18.57 23.55
C ALA A 412 21.38 19.52 23.21
N GLU A 413 21.91 19.48 21.98
CA GLU A 413 22.90 20.43 21.48
C GLU A 413 22.36 21.87 21.45
N PHE A 414 21.13 22.06 20.94
CA PHE A 414 20.47 23.36 20.93
C PHE A 414 20.34 23.92 22.34
N ASN A 415 19.90 23.09 23.30
CA ASN A 415 19.81 23.48 24.72
C ASN A 415 21.16 23.79 25.35
N ALA A 416 22.22 23.06 24.99
CA ALA A 416 23.56 23.32 25.49
C ALA A 416 24.07 24.70 25.05
N LYS A 417 23.80 25.07 23.79
CA LYS A 417 24.04 26.43 23.25
C LYS A 417 23.13 27.45 23.95
N ALA A 418 21.83 27.20 23.99
CA ALA A 418 20.79 28.08 24.51
C ALA A 418 20.87 28.40 26.02
N LYS A 419 21.79 27.79 26.78
CA LYS A 419 22.09 28.18 28.17
C LYS A 419 22.35 29.68 28.35
N GLN A 420 22.97 30.33 27.36
CA GLN A 420 23.27 31.77 27.39
C GLN A 420 22.13 32.65 26.84
N ALA A 421 21.03 32.05 26.33
CA ALA A 421 19.93 32.81 25.76
C ALA A 421 19.18 33.64 26.81
N ARG A 422 18.61 34.75 26.36
CA ARG A 422 17.55 35.46 27.10
C ARG A 422 16.14 35.12 26.60
N GLY A 423 16.00 34.65 25.36
CA GLY A 423 14.74 34.09 24.84
C GLY A 423 14.99 32.92 23.90
N VAL A 424 14.07 31.96 23.88
CA VAL A 424 14.05 30.78 22.99
C VAL A 424 12.66 30.63 22.41
N TYR A 425 12.56 30.21 21.15
CA TYR A 425 11.32 30.08 20.40
C TYR A 425 11.37 28.85 19.48
N ALA A 426 10.21 28.26 19.21
CA ALA A 426 10.06 27.14 18.27
C ALA A 426 8.99 27.47 17.23
N PHE A 427 9.26 27.15 15.97
CA PHE A 427 8.33 27.32 14.84
C PHE A 427 8.27 26.04 14.05
N THR A 428 7.08 25.70 13.57
CA THR A 428 6.89 24.54 12.70
C THR A 428 6.35 25.00 11.35
N PHE A 429 6.89 24.42 10.28
CA PHE A 429 6.56 24.70 8.91
C PHE A 429 6.14 23.40 8.22
N ASP A 430 5.13 23.49 7.36
CA ASP A 430 4.57 22.39 6.59
C ASP A 430 4.62 22.78 5.11
N MET A 431 5.36 22.01 4.31
CA MET A 431 5.52 22.24 2.87
C MET A 431 4.37 21.59 2.10
N LYS A 432 3.46 22.41 1.56
CA LYS A 432 2.32 21.90 0.80
C LYS A 432 2.75 21.31 -0.53
N ASP A 433 2.30 20.08 -0.73
CA ASP A 433 2.39 19.33 -1.98
C ASP A 433 3.84 19.26 -2.48
N GLN A 434 4.77 19.04 -1.54
CA GLN A 434 6.22 18.98 -1.74
C GLN A 434 6.59 18.13 -2.96
N CYS A 435 6.05 16.90 -3.04
CA CYS A 435 6.32 16.02 -4.17
C CYS A 435 5.77 16.57 -5.49
N SER A 436 4.61 17.21 -5.53
CA SER A 436 4.00 17.72 -6.77
C SER A 436 4.65 19.01 -7.28
N ASN A 437 5.13 19.87 -6.39
CA ASN A 437 5.61 21.22 -6.74
C ASN A 437 7.13 21.31 -6.99
N LEU A 438 7.90 20.23 -6.84
CA LEU A 438 9.34 20.24 -7.13
C LEU A 438 9.62 20.37 -8.63
N GLU A 439 10.36 21.39 -9.04
CA GLU A 439 10.79 21.49 -10.44
C GLU A 439 11.92 20.49 -10.74
N HIS A 440 11.85 19.79 -11.87
CA HIS A 440 12.85 18.79 -12.25
C HIS A 440 14.25 19.42 -12.35
N ARG A 441 14.37 20.57 -13.03
CA ARG A 441 15.64 21.32 -13.19
C ARG A 441 16.26 21.75 -11.86
N LEU A 442 15.45 22.14 -10.88
CA LEU A 442 15.94 22.51 -9.55
C LEU A 442 16.31 21.28 -8.73
N THR A 443 15.60 20.16 -8.90
CA THR A 443 15.94 18.87 -8.28
C THR A 443 17.26 18.31 -8.84
N GLU A 444 17.46 18.39 -10.16
CA GLU A 444 18.71 18.09 -10.87
C GLU A 444 19.88 18.95 -10.34
N ARG A 445 19.70 20.28 -10.31
CA ARG A 445 20.70 21.22 -9.78
C ARG A 445 21.01 20.92 -8.31
N ALA A 446 19.99 20.64 -7.49
CA ALA A 446 20.15 20.26 -6.10
C ALA A 446 20.99 18.98 -5.95
N ILE A 447 20.67 17.91 -6.70
CA ILE A 447 21.44 16.66 -6.66
C ILE A 447 22.91 16.91 -7.03
N ARG A 448 23.19 17.67 -8.09
CA ARG A 448 24.57 18.02 -8.50
C ARG A 448 25.31 18.79 -7.42
N VAL A 449 24.75 19.90 -6.94
CA VAL A 449 25.40 20.76 -5.93
C VAL A 449 25.60 20.02 -4.61
N MET A 450 24.59 19.28 -4.15
CA MET A 450 24.67 18.55 -2.88
C MET A 450 25.65 17.37 -2.98
N THR A 451 25.79 16.75 -4.15
CA THR A 451 26.84 15.76 -4.41
C THR A 451 28.22 16.40 -4.31
N ALA A 452 28.47 17.52 -5.02
CA ALA A 452 29.76 18.20 -4.94
C ALA A 452 30.12 18.62 -3.50
N VAL A 453 29.12 19.03 -2.70
CA VAL A 453 29.27 19.32 -1.27
C VAL A 453 29.61 18.07 -0.45
N ALA A 454 28.92 16.95 -0.68
CA ALA A 454 29.05 15.74 0.13
C ALA A 454 30.39 15.01 -0.04
N PHE A 455 31.13 15.33 -1.11
CA PHE A 455 32.41 14.71 -1.46
C PHE A 455 33.59 15.72 -1.48
N GLU A 456 33.39 16.97 -1.04
CA GLU A 456 34.44 18.00 -0.84
C GLU A 456 35.42 18.22 -2.01
N GLY A 457 35.03 17.90 -3.24
CA GLY A 457 35.86 18.00 -4.45
C GLY A 457 36.38 16.67 -5.01
N GLU A 458 36.18 15.55 -4.31
CA GLU A 458 36.39 14.21 -4.88
C GLU A 458 35.35 13.90 -5.96
N THR A 459 35.77 13.21 -7.03
CA THR A 459 34.91 12.77 -8.13
C THR A 459 33.96 11.66 -7.70
N SER A 460 32.82 12.07 -7.15
CA SER A 460 31.75 11.17 -6.72
C SER A 460 31.29 10.22 -7.84
N LEU A 461 30.93 8.99 -7.47
CA LEU A 461 30.30 8.03 -8.39
C LEU A 461 28.97 8.53 -8.97
N LEU A 462 28.33 9.52 -8.33
CA LEU A 462 27.14 10.22 -8.87
C LEU A 462 27.47 11.24 -9.96
N ALA A 463 28.70 11.78 -9.98
CA ALA A 463 29.20 12.69 -11.01
C ALA A 463 29.90 11.94 -12.16
N THR A 464 30.47 10.76 -11.90
CA THR A 464 31.17 9.96 -12.93
C THR A 464 30.27 9.00 -13.70
N VAL A 465 28.98 8.89 -13.36
CA VAL A 465 28.00 8.07 -14.11
C VAL A 465 27.12 8.99 -14.98
N PRO A 466 27.36 9.05 -16.30
CA PRO A 466 26.57 9.88 -17.21
C PRO A 466 25.09 9.50 -17.12
N GLY A 467 24.19 10.48 -17.11
CA GLY A 467 22.75 10.26 -17.05
C GLY A 467 22.14 10.19 -15.65
N LEU A 468 22.92 10.00 -14.58
CA LEU A 468 22.46 10.28 -13.20
C LEU A 468 22.47 11.79 -12.93
N GLU A 469 23.53 12.49 -13.35
CA GLU A 469 23.62 13.96 -13.27
C GLU A 469 22.47 14.69 -14.00
N GLY A 470 21.89 14.04 -15.01
CA GLY A 470 20.84 14.61 -15.85
C GLY A 470 19.46 14.63 -15.20
N GLY A 471 19.22 13.84 -14.14
CA GLY A 471 17.93 13.68 -13.44
C GLY A 471 16.74 13.17 -14.27
N ALA A 472 16.73 13.40 -15.58
CA ALA A 472 15.66 13.05 -16.52
C ALA A 472 15.22 11.59 -16.44
N MET A 473 16.13 10.61 -16.29
CA MET A 473 15.72 9.20 -16.14
C MET A 473 15.26 8.81 -14.72
N VAL A 474 15.43 9.69 -13.73
CA VAL A 474 14.86 9.52 -12.38
C VAL A 474 13.47 10.18 -12.30
N HIS A 475 13.24 11.22 -13.12
CA HIS A 475 12.03 12.06 -13.08
C HIS A 475 11.16 12.04 -14.35
N GLU A 476 11.47 11.22 -15.37
CA GLU A 476 10.52 10.79 -16.43
C GLU A 476 9.46 9.85 -15.84
N GLY A 477 8.72 10.37 -14.85
CA GLY A 477 7.60 9.72 -14.18
C GLY A 477 6.45 9.54 -15.14
N CYS A 478 6.50 8.47 -15.93
CA CYS A 478 5.38 8.07 -16.78
C CYS A 478 4.44 7.11 -16.05
N ALA A 479 3.13 7.36 -16.14
CA ALA A 479 2.08 6.54 -15.55
C ALA A 479 1.00 6.26 -16.59
N LYS A 480 0.19 5.22 -16.39
CA LYS A 480 -1.09 5.13 -17.08
C LYS A 480 -2.12 5.94 -16.30
N SER A 481 -2.87 6.81 -16.96
CA SER A 481 -4.10 7.36 -16.41
C SER A 481 -5.22 6.31 -16.42
N ASP A 482 -6.35 6.58 -15.77
CA ASP A 482 -7.47 5.62 -15.67
C ASP A 482 -8.05 5.19 -17.02
N CYS A 483 -7.94 6.01 -18.07
CA CYS A 483 -8.35 5.61 -19.43
C CYS A 483 -7.29 4.82 -20.20
N GLY A 484 -6.20 4.40 -19.54
CA GLY A 484 -5.11 3.62 -20.13
C GLY A 484 -4.09 4.44 -20.95
N LYS A 485 -4.38 5.71 -21.25
CA LYS A 485 -3.41 6.65 -21.86
C LYS A 485 -2.20 6.84 -20.96
N LEU A 486 -1.02 6.94 -21.57
CA LEU A 486 0.22 7.27 -20.88
C LEU A 486 0.26 8.78 -20.60
N VAL A 487 0.68 9.16 -19.40
CA VAL A 487 0.93 10.54 -18.98
C VAL A 487 2.35 10.66 -18.44
N ARG A 488 3.05 11.75 -18.75
CA ARG A 488 4.39 12.08 -18.23
C ARG A 488 4.25 13.24 -17.25
N GLN A 489 4.83 13.08 -16.07
CA GLN A 489 4.94 14.18 -15.11
C GLN A 489 5.82 15.30 -15.70
N THR A 490 5.31 16.52 -15.77
CA THR A 490 6.03 17.74 -16.20
C THR A 490 6.67 18.46 -15.02
N ARG A 491 6.09 18.32 -13.82
CA ARG A 491 6.55 18.91 -12.56
C ARG A 491 6.31 17.97 -11.39
N GLY A 492 7.30 17.88 -10.51
CA GLY A 492 7.26 17.15 -9.25
C GLY A 492 8.20 15.94 -9.22
N VAL A 493 7.93 15.03 -8.30
CA VAL A 493 8.50 13.69 -8.24
C VAL A 493 7.37 12.72 -7.94
N GLY A 494 7.28 11.63 -8.70
CA GLY A 494 6.15 10.70 -8.64
C GLY A 494 6.00 10.05 -7.27
N MET A 495 4.91 10.34 -6.57
CA MET A 495 4.65 9.74 -5.26
C MET A 495 4.48 8.23 -5.41
N GLY A 496 5.48 7.45 -5.00
CA GLY A 496 5.54 5.99 -5.22
C GLY A 496 6.82 5.51 -5.91
N GLY A 497 7.64 6.42 -6.43
CA GLY A 497 9.04 6.13 -6.79
C GLY A 497 9.90 5.78 -5.59
N ARG A 498 10.96 4.99 -5.82
CA ARG A 498 11.90 4.55 -4.76
C ARG A 498 12.97 5.59 -4.44
N ASP A 499 13.27 6.43 -5.43
CA ASP A 499 14.14 7.60 -5.42
C ASP A 499 13.45 8.84 -4.81
N SER A 500 12.14 8.96 -4.97
CA SER A 500 11.41 10.23 -4.88
C SER A 500 11.44 10.88 -3.48
N PRO A 501 11.38 10.13 -2.37
CA PRO A 501 11.60 10.69 -1.03
C PRO A 501 13.01 11.28 -0.84
N GLY A 502 14.03 10.67 -1.47
CA GLY A 502 15.40 11.16 -1.48
C GLY A 502 15.53 12.43 -2.34
N ALA A 503 15.01 12.40 -3.56
CA ALA A 503 15.00 13.55 -4.47
C ALA A 503 14.28 14.77 -3.86
N ALA A 504 13.10 14.57 -3.27
CA ALA A 504 12.37 15.63 -2.57
C ALA A 504 13.13 16.17 -1.35
N SER A 505 13.78 15.29 -0.60
CA SER A 505 14.64 15.70 0.52
C SER A 505 15.87 16.48 0.05
N CYS A 506 16.42 16.17 -1.13
CA CYS A 506 17.56 16.84 -1.73
C CYS A 506 17.21 18.23 -2.26
N GLY A 507 16.11 18.36 -3.01
CA GLY A 507 15.61 19.65 -3.50
C GLY A 507 15.33 20.61 -2.34
N CYS A 508 14.68 20.14 -1.27
CA CYS A 508 14.46 20.95 -0.09
C CYS A 508 15.75 21.29 0.67
N ALA A 509 16.67 20.31 0.83
CA ALA A 509 17.95 20.53 1.51
C ALA A 509 18.85 21.56 0.79
N PHE A 510 18.78 21.61 -0.54
CA PHE A 510 19.46 22.62 -1.34
C PHE A 510 18.92 24.03 -1.09
N GLY A 511 17.59 24.23 -1.15
CA GLY A 511 16.97 25.53 -0.83
C GLY A 511 17.20 25.96 0.62
N GLU A 512 17.14 25.02 1.57
CA GLU A 512 17.47 25.24 2.98
C GLU A 512 18.92 25.70 3.19
N ARG A 513 19.86 25.16 2.41
CA ARG A 513 21.27 25.57 2.42
C ARG A 513 21.43 27.01 1.88
N GLU A 514 20.82 27.34 0.74
CA GLU A 514 20.89 28.69 0.17
C GLU A 514 20.27 29.72 1.13
N PHE A 515 19.12 29.39 1.75
CA PHE A 515 18.51 30.23 2.79
C PHE A 515 19.40 30.38 4.04
N MET A 516 20.00 29.30 4.54
CA MET A 516 20.92 29.37 5.70
C MET A 516 22.19 30.18 5.41
N GLN A 517 22.60 30.29 4.14
CA GLN A 517 23.67 31.19 3.72
C GLN A 517 23.20 32.66 3.68
N SER A 518 21.98 32.94 3.17
CA SER A 518 21.44 34.31 3.09
C SER A 518 21.17 34.97 4.45
N LEU A 519 21.03 34.17 5.52
CA LEU A 519 20.97 34.66 6.90
C LEU A 519 22.26 35.35 7.38
N GLY A 520 23.42 35.06 6.76
CA GLY A 520 24.71 35.61 7.17
C GLY A 520 25.00 35.36 8.66
N ALA A 521 25.30 36.42 9.43
CA ALA A 521 25.54 36.31 10.87
C ALA A 521 24.31 35.88 11.69
N ASP A 522 23.07 36.05 11.18
CA ASP A 522 21.86 35.59 11.90
C ASP A 522 21.74 34.06 11.93
N ARG A 523 22.49 33.32 11.09
CA ARG A 523 22.46 31.84 11.02
C ARG A 523 22.85 31.14 12.33
N GLN A 524 23.62 31.81 13.20
CA GLN A 524 23.97 31.27 14.52
C GLN A 524 22.78 31.26 15.49
N PHE A 525 21.74 32.05 15.21
CA PHE A 525 20.54 32.21 16.05
C PHE A 525 19.36 31.34 15.61
N ILE A 526 19.49 30.60 14.50
CA ILE A 526 18.40 29.82 13.89
C ILE A 526 18.90 28.42 13.55
N HIS A 527 18.26 27.41 14.15
CA HIS A 527 18.54 26.00 13.92
C HIS A 527 17.32 25.32 13.29
N PHE A 528 17.44 24.90 12.03
CA PHE A 528 16.39 24.12 11.35
C PHE A 528 16.58 22.61 11.53
N TRP A 529 15.46 21.90 11.60
CA TRP A 529 15.35 20.46 11.65
C TRP A 529 14.18 19.99 10.77
N ARG A 530 14.42 19.16 9.76
CA ARG A 530 13.37 18.69 8.84
C ARG A 530 13.22 17.17 8.86
N GLN A 531 11.98 16.73 8.64
CA GLN A 531 11.59 15.36 8.40
C GLN A 531 10.53 15.37 7.31
N ALA A 532 10.90 14.90 6.11
CA ALA A 532 10.06 14.97 4.90
C ALA A 532 9.55 16.39 4.60
N ASP A 533 8.25 16.64 4.78
CA ASP A 533 7.52 17.89 4.56
C ASP A 533 7.43 18.79 5.82
N ASP A 534 7.67 18.24 7.00
CA ASP A 534 7.61 18.92 8.31
C ASP A 534 9.00 19.49 8.70
N THR A 535 9.12 20.83 8.84
CA THR A 535 10.32 21.50 9.38
C THR A 535 10.07 22.21 10.71
N LEU A 536 10.93 21.97 11.70
CA LEU A 536 11.05 22.69 12.96
C LEU A 536 12.19 23.71 12.86
N ALA A 537 11.95 24.97 13.21
CA ALA A 537 13.00 25.97 13.45
C ALA A 537 13.04 26.33 14.93
N LEU A 538 14.20 26.16 15.55
CA LEU A 538 14.50 26.61 16.91
C LEU A 538 15.31 27.90 16.82
N VAL A 539 14.82 28.95 17.50
CA VAL A 539 15.44 30.28 17.51
C VAL A 539 15.80 30.66 18.93
N TRP A 540 16.94 31.32 19.10
CA TRP A 540 17.38 31.89 20.37
C TRP A 540 17.84 33.33 20.20
N THR A 541 17.76 34.10 21.28
CA THR A 541 18.12 35.52 21.32
C THR A 541 19.03 35.80 22.50
N LEU A 542 20.08 36.59 22.28
CA LEU A 542 21.06 36.93 23.33
C LEU A 542 20.54 38.02 24.26
N THR A 543 19.86 39.03 23.72
CA THR A 543 19.44 40.21 24.49
C THR A 543 18.06 40.06 25.11
N GLY A 544 17.21 39.21 24.53
CA GLY A 544 15.79 39.09 24.86
C GLY A 544 14.96 40.29 24.38
N MET A 545 15.57 41.27 23.70
CA MET A 545 14.89 42.48 23.26
C MET A 545 13.93 42.18 22.11
N ARG A 546 12.73 42.80 22.16
CA ARG A 546 11.74 42.77 21.08
C ARG A 546 12.29 43.20 19.71
N ARG A 547 13.41 43.93 19.64
CA ARG A 547 14.06 44.34 18.36
C ARG A 547 14.83 43.19 17.71
N GLU A 548 15.57 42.41 18.50
CA GLU A 548 16.30 41.22 18.03
C GLU A 548 15.30 40.16 17.55
N TRP A 549 14.26 39.89 18.36
CA TRP A 549 13.16 39.01 17.96
C TRP A 549 12.48 39.47 16.65
N ARG A 550 12.11 40.75 16.51
CA ARG A 550 11.53 41.28 15.26
C ARG A 550 12.49 41.22 14.06
N ARG A 551 13.82 41.18 14.24
CA ARG A 551 14.78 40.93 13.17
C ARG A 551 14.71 39.46 12.72
N LEU A 552 14.87 38.53 13.65
CA LEU A 552 14.86 37.09 13.36
C LEU A 552 13.48 36.61 12.85
N ARG A 553 12.37 37.14 13.40
CA ARG A 553 11.01 36.87 12.90
C ARG A 553 10.82 37.34 11.46
N ARG A 554 11.44 38.46 11.04
CA ARG A 554 11.40 38.91 9.64
C ARG A 554 12.22 37.99 8.74
N ARG A 555 13.43 37.59 9.15
CA ARG A 555 14.24 36.59 8.43
C ARG A 555 13.48 35.26 8.25
N LEU A 556 12.83 34.75 9.30
CA LEU A 556 11.99 33.54 9.22
C LEU A 556 10.76 33.67 8.30
N ARG A 557 10.30 34.88 7.93
CA ARG A 557 9.29 35.02 6.88
C ARG A 557 9.88 34.77 5.50
N GLY A 558 11.16 35.10 5.28
CA GLY A 558 11.88 34.75 4.06
C GLY A 558 11.88 33.23 3.80
N TYR A 559 11.96 32.40 4.84
CA TYR A 559 11.82 30.94 4.71
C TYR A 559 10.52 30.50 4.02
N ARG A 560 9.46 31.32 4.07
CA ARG A 560 8.17 31.03 3.44
C ARG A 560 8.12 31.28 1.92
N GLY A 561 8.98 32.16 1.39
CA GLY A 561 8.89 32.63 -0.01
C GLY A 561 10.22 32.78 -0.75
N GLU A 562 11.36 32.71 -0.06
CA GLU A 562 12.72 32.85 -0.61
C GLU A 562 13.50 31.52 -0.55
N CYS A 563 13.08 30.56 0.26
CA CYS A 563 13.82 29.31 0.50
C CYS A 563 13.56 28.21 -0.54
N TYR A 564 12.47 28.29 -1.29
CA TYR A 564 12.05 27.24 -2.23
C TYR A 564 11.55 27.83 -3.55
N ALA A 565 11.46 26.96 -4.56
CA ALA A 565 11.00 27.29 -5.90
C ALA A 565 9.61 27.94 -5.94
N GLU A 566 9.35 28.75 -6.96
CA GLU A 566 8.06 29.38 -7.18
C GLU A 566 6.95 28.32 -7.33
N GLY A 567 5.99 28.34 -6.40
CA GLY A 567 4.91 27.33 -6.32
C GLY A 567 5.04 26.37 -5.13
N MET A 568 6.23 26.20 -4.51
CA MET A 568 6.34 25.47 -3.24
C MET A 568 5.80 26.31 -2.09
N ARG A 569 4.54 26.06 -1.70
CA ARG A 569 3.86 26.81 -0.65
C ARG A 569 4.21 26.29 0.75
N VAL A 570 5.09 27.00 1.45
CA VAL A 570 5.34 26.77 2.88
C VAL A 570 4.22 27.41 3.71
N LEU A 571 3.67 26.67 4.67
CA LEU A 571 2.83 27.23 5.73
C LEU A 571 3.58 27.20 7.07
N MET A 572 3.67 28.34 7.74
CA MET A 572 4.09 28.37 9.14
C MET A 572 2.89 27.98 10.01
N ALA A 573 2.95 26.84 10.68
CA ALA A 573 1.88 26.36 11.53
C ALA A 573 1.87 27.13 12.86
N GLY A 574 0.68 27.53 13.32
CA GLY A 574 0.50 28.15 14.63
C GLY A 574 1.04 29.58 14.76
N VAL A 575 1.10 30.37 13.68
CA VAL A 575 1.48 31.80 13.76
C VAL A 575 0.61 32.50 14.82
N PRO A 576 1.21 33.05 15.88
CA PRO A 576 0.43 33.76 16.87
C PRO A 576 0.00 35.13 16.34
N GLY A 577 -1.29 35.43 16.50
CA GLY A 577 -1.89 36.70 16.08
C GLY A 577 -1.39 37.90 16.89
N SER A 578 -0.89 37.65 18.10
CA SER A 578 -0.28 38.66 18.99
C SER A 578 1.18 38.32 19.31
N ASP A 579 1.99 39.30 19.71
CA ASP A 579 3.32 39.06 20.29
C ASP A 579 3.24 38.47 21.73
N ALA A 580 2.03 38.32 22.31
CA ALA A 580 1.81 37.69 23.61
C ALA A 580 1.67 36.16 23.52
N ASP A 581 1.16 35.65 22.39
CA ASP A 581 0.95 34.21 22.14
C ASP A 581 2.23 33.49 21.69
N LEU A 582 3.40 33.86 22.21
CA LEU A 582 4.67 33.15 21.99
C LEU A 582 4.59 31.76 22.63
N ARG A 583 4.04 30.80 21.89
CA ARG A 583 3.65 29.49 22.40
C ARG A 583 4.82 28.78 23.07
N SER A 584 4.59 28.37 24.32
CA SER A 584 5.47 27.46 25.05
C SER A 584 5.43 26.02 24.52
N ALA A 585 4.67 25.73 23.45
CA ALA A 585 4.56 24.42 22.82
C ALA A 585 4.21 24.51 21.31
N VAL A 586 4.87 23.69 20.48
CA VAL A 586 4.50 23.42 19.08
C VAL A 586 4.48 21.91 18.80
N GLU A 587 3.62 21.44 17.89
CA GLU A 587 3.60 20.02 17.49
C GLU A 587 4.50 19.79 16.27
N TYR A 588 5.43 18.85 16.39
CA TYR A 588 6.35 18.45 15.33
C TYR A 588 6.41 16.93 15.21
N CYS A 589 5.97 16.37 14.07
CA CYS A 589 6.00 14.92 13.80
C CYS A 589 5.37 14.06 14.93
N GLY A 590 4.26 14.49 15.53
CA GLY A 590 3.62 13.80 16.65
C GLY A 590 4.35 13.93 18.00
N MET A 591 5.28 14.88 18.13
CA MET A 591 5.93 15.26 19.38
C MET A 591 5.55 16.69 19.74
N GLU A 592 5.33 16.96 21.02
CA GLU A 592 5.16 18.31 21.55
C GLU A 592 6.55 18.86 21.90
N ILE A 593 7.00 19.87 21.16
CA ILE A 593 8.24 20.60 21.40
C ILE A 593 7.89 21.79 22.28
N ARG A 594 8.22 21.70 23.56
CA ARG A 594 7.97 22.77 24.53
C ARG A 594 9.17 23.68 24.71
N VAL A 595 8.91 24.96 25.01
CA VAL A 595 9.93 25.90 25.48
C VAL A 595 9.57 26.32 26.91
N GLU A 596 10.29 25.78 27.89
CA GLU A 596 10.09 25.99 29.32
C GLU A 596 11.40 26.50 29.93
N ASN A 597 11.39 27.62 30.66
CA ASN A 597 12.57 28.19 31.32
C ASN A 597 13.81 28.33 30.40
N LYS A 598 13.60 28.77 29.15
CA LYS A 598 14.62 28.89 28.08
C LYS A 598 15.26 27.57 27.64
N ARG A 599 14.65 26.43 27.95
CA ARG A 599 15.04 25.09 27.47
C ARG A 599 13.95 24.52 26.58
N VAL A 600 14.37 23.85 25.51
CA VAL A 600 13.49 23.10 24.61
C VAL A 600 13.34 21.68 25.15
N ALA A 601 12.13 21.28 25.51
CA ALA A 601 11.83 19.91 25.95
C ALA A 601 11.03 19.18 24.85
N ILE A 602 11.45 17.96 24.51
CA ILE A 602 10.63 17.07 23.65
C ILE A 602 9.76 16.23 24.57
N ARG A 603 8.45 16.50 24.58
CA ARG A 603 7.47 15.58 25.14
C ARG A 603 6.89 14.75 24.00
N GLN A 604 7.10 13.45 24.03
CA GLN A 604 6.39 12.57 23.10
C GLN A 604 4.90 12.67 23.42
N LEU A 605 4.09 13.16 22.47
CA LEU A 605 2.64 13.12 22.64
C LEU A 605 2.25 11.64 22.67
N MET A 606 1.66 11.22 23.78
CA MET A 606 0.95 9.94 23.80
C MET A 606 -0.39 10.14 23.08
N GLN A 607 -0.33 10.35 21.75
CA GLN A 607 -1.47 10.20 20.85
C GLN A 607 -1.89 8.72 20.86
N THR A 608 -2.62 8.31 21.89
CA THR A 608 -3.57 7.17 21.88
C THR A 608 -3.03 5.78 21.49
N VAL A 609 -1.71 5.58 21.39
CA VAL A 609 -1.12 4.25 21.10
C VAL A 609 -1.15 3.30 22.31
N ARG A 610 -1.25 3.82 23.55
CA ARG A 610 -1.36 2.96 24.76
C ARG A 610 -2.64 2.10 24.78
N SER A 611 -3.69 2.48 24.06
CA SER A 611 -4.90 1.66 23.88
C SER A 611 -4.83 0.68 22.70
N ALA A 612 -3.75 0.69 21.91
CA ALA A 612 -3.65 -0.06 20.64
C ALA A 612 -2.76 -1.31 20.69
N GLY A 613 -1.96 -1.53 21.75
CA GLY A 613 -1.33 -2.82 22.08
C GLY A 613 -0.34 -3.48 21.09
N VAL A 614 -0.11 -2.92 19.89
CA VAL A 614 0.47 -3.66 18.74
C VAL A 614 1.89 -3.23 18.32
N TRP A 615 2.46 -2.15 18.87
CA TRP A 615 3.82 -1.71 18.50
C TRP A 615 4.74 -1.47 19.71
N GLN A 616 5.42 -2.53 20.15
CA GLN A 616 6.71 -2.40 20.82
C GLN A 616 7.83 -2.38 19.77
N TRP A 617 8.60 -1.30 19.70
CA TRP A 617 9.94 -1.33 19.08
C TRP A 617 10.86 -2.19 19.96
N LYS A 618 10.88 -3.50 19.74
CA LYS A 618 11.94 -4.38 20.25
C LYS A 618 13.19 -4.19 19.40
N THR A 619 13.99 -3.17 19.71
CA THR A 619 15.42 -3.22 19.40
C THR A 619 16.06 -4.33 20.23
N PRO A 620 16.67 -5.36 19.62
CA PRO A 620 17.50 -6.29 20.38
C PRO A 620 18.77 -5.53 20.80
N CYS A 621 18.86 -5.15 22.07
CA CYS A 621 20.15 -4.85 22.67
C CYS A 621 20.98 -6.13 22.66
N VAL A 622 21.89 -6.23 21.68
CA VAL A 622 22.95 -7.23 21.73
C VAL A 622 23.84 -6.88 22.93
N LEU A 623 23.71 -7.69 23.98
CA LEU A 623 24.56 -7.62 25.17
C LEU A 623 26.02 -7.78 24.76
N PHE A 624 26.82 -6.72 24.91
CA PHE A 624 28.24 -6.89 25.13
C PHE A 624 28.41 -7.71 26.41
N ARG A 625 28.99 -8.92 26.29
CA ARG A 625 29.39 -9.68 27.47
C ARG A 625 30.48 -8.93 28.20
N SER A 626 30.32 -8.89 29.52
CA SER A 626 31.17 -8.17 30.46
C SER A 626 32.63 -8.62 30.44
N CYS A 627 33.53 -7.65 30.53
CA CYS A 627 34.87 -7.85 31.04
C CYS A 627 34.80 -8.49 32.44
N THR A 628 35.49 -9.62 32.63
CA THR A 628 35.63 -10.28 33.94
C THR A 628 36.83 -9.70 34.67
N GLY A 629 36.62 -8.85 35.67
CA GLY A 629 37.74 -8.30 36.43
C GLY A 629 37.45 -7.13 37.37
N CYS A 630 36.55 -7.28 38.34
CA CYS A 630 36.60 -6.55 39.61
C CYS A 630 35.67 -7.22 40.65
N GLN A 631 36.18 -7.48 41.85
CA GLN A 631 35.42 -8.07 42.96
C GLN A 631 34.56 -7.01 43.68
N PRO A 632 33.41 -7.38 44.27
CA PRO A 632 32.64 -6.47 45.13
C PRO A 632 33.20 -6.45 46.56
N ALA A 633 33.70 -5.29 46.99
CA ALA A 633 34.03 -5.07 48.41
C ALA A 633 32.74 -5.02 49.26
N ARG A 634 32.74 -5.80 50.35
CA ARG A 634 31.62 -5.93 51.29
C ARG A 634 31.34 -4.62 52.03
N ARG A 635 30.07 -4.22 52.18
CA ARG A 635 29.65 -3.38 53.31
C ARG A 635 29.05 -4.25 54.40
N VAL A 636 29.78 -4.36 55.52
CA VAL A 636 29.28 -4.93 56.77
C VAL A 636 28.56 -3.81 57.53
N ALA A 637 27.34 -4.08 57.99
CA ALA A 637 26.67 -3.24 58.98
C ALA A 637 27.10 -3.67 60.38
N ARG A 638 27.44 -2.73 61.26
CA ARG A 638 27.39 -2.89 62.73
C ARG A 638 26.93 -1.60 63.40
N GLN A 639 26.17 -1.77 64.47
CA GLN A 639 25.65 -0.72 65.35
C GLN A 639 26.63 -0.40 66.47
N GLN A 640 26.36 0.72 67.16
CA GLN A 640 26.96 1.17 68.44
C GLN A 640 28.47 1.54 68.33
N HIS A 641 28.94 2.63 68.93
CA HIS A 641 28.37 3.46 70.01
C HIS A 641 28.41 4.96 69.70
#